data_AF-A0A0C3H573-F1
#
_entry.id   AF-A0A0C3H573-F1
#
_cell.length_a   1.000
_cell.length_b   1.000
_cell.length_c   1.000
_cell.angle_alpha   90.00
_cell.angle_beta   90.00
_cell.angle_gamma   90.00
#
_symmetry.space_group_name_H-M   'P 1'
#
loop_
_entity.id
_entity.type
_entity.pdbx_description
1 polymer ?
#
loop_
_entity_poly.entity_id
_entity_poly.type
_entity_poly.pdbx_seq_one_letter_code
_entity_poly.pdbx_strand_id
1 'polypeptide(L)'
;MSIPAEITSTTADITPMDVNIPDRLNSDSRYVVLGNLILPRPPEARRALAEKWELELCKLDTRNMEDLYPLPITDLVSSFERFRAEEPYAWGEDAGQDGKYLVKPSGSLQSPLAHRLNQPSWTTASPENGETADQTNGCIAMVMGNAYTSDTLVYDHIHRRDTGSNGIQEYPAQVLRQHERFTRDIAESSWAKVEIIYGVKAQTRFLQTHEVDVVILWGEYKGLKLVLVHETNYRNQDERYKIRRIVLMASHPQHIFYHSCSSYITKQQEMIIRAAALMVNNAVPFVENYFLEKKWHSHILSVAQQMELRAFGQILAKKKQIPDATIFDECCGLAQEAEAGAWSIYLFAKPHSNLVLRQLIEPACRALLDLDKNSSSAGWEVPTDMPLALFEWFQGQFHILFQRPIDSFSDVIRALQDILAVPIPSTEPEPLRWILHCILIRQQSVLKNVQSLSHQDLWHSTFDDRTFALRCIRCKKIVNNPDLSPRWSIYRPGVYVTPWRYCTSEGCKRGNATIPVDNSVSFTSTSIEAIFQSPIFPPRQLFAYNAYLQSRGEVDNHLATPVICWCFRCRELTRLKDNENKYIDLAPRWTLGSGLYVEHRGTCHRCRELRGSRATRLIPIKNTPSLQEKNLKAFHERYGELSRSFQLLLLKEYLPSSSAPRN
;
A
#
# COMPACT_ATOMS: atom_id res chain seq x y z
N MET A 1 -72.28 24.50 -30.41
CA MET A 1 -71.10 23.79 -30.98
C MET A 1 -70.56 22.87 -29.91
N SER A 2 -70.23 21.64 -30.27
CA SER A 2 -70.21 20.51 -29.34
C SER A 2 -68.83 20.25 -28.71
N ILE A 3 -68.85 19.77 -27.46
CA ILE A 3 -67.71 19.13 -26.79
C ILE A 3 -67.66 17.66 -27.25
N PRO A 4 -66.45 17.11 -27.50
CA PRO A 4 -65.99 15.93 -26.76
C PRO A 4 -64.59 16.20 -26.18
N ALA A 5 -64.25 15.90 -24.92
CA ALA A 5 -64.42 14.71 -24.07
C ALA A 5 -63.15 13.85 -24.02
N GLU A 6 -62.65 13.67 -22.79
CA GLU A 6 -61.85 12.54 -22.28
C GLU A 6 -60.58 12.10 -23.04
N ILE A 7 -59.42 12.39 -22.42
CA ILE A 7 -58.27 11.47 -22.44
C ILE A 7 -58.05 11.01 -21.01
N THR A 8 -58.35 9.74 -20.76
CA THR A 8 -58.20 9.09 -19.45
C THR A 8 -56.73 8.84 -19.12
N SER A 9 -56.36 9.11 -17.88
CA SER A 9 -55.06 8.75 -17.31
C SER A 9 -54.93 7.24 -17.18
N THR A 10 -54.29 6.57 -18.14
CA THR A 10 -53.78 5.21 -17.94
C THR A 10 -52.47 5.25 -17.15
N THR A 11 -52.56 5.17 -15.83
CA THR A 11 -51.45 4.66 -15.00
C THR A 11 -51.24 3.20 -15.37
N ALA A 12 -50.29 2.92 -16.25
CA ALA A 12 -49.85 1.56 -16.49
C ALA A 12 -49.10 1.08 -15.25
N ASP A 13 -49.68 0.11 -14.52
CA ASP A 13 -48.94 -0.65 -13.52
C ASP A 13 -47.75 -1.31 -14.20
N ILE A 14 -46.55 -0.80 -13.90
CA ILE A 14 -45.29 -1.46 -14.28
C ILE A 14 -45.15 -2.66 -13.33
N THR A 15 -45.78 -3.76 -13.70
CA THR A 15 -45.45 -5.06 -13.13
C THR A 15 -43.97 -5.31 -13.36
N PRO A 16 -43.21 -5.80 -12.35
CA PRO A 16 -41.83 -6.19 -12.57
C PRO A 16 -41.82 -7.26 -13.66
N MET A 17 -41.18 -6.99 -14.79
CA MET A 17 -40.88 -8.06 -15.74
C MET A 17 -39.99 -9.06 -15.02
N ASP A 18 -40.47 -10.29 -14.87
CA ASP A 18 -39.66 -11.42 -14.43
C ASP A 18 -38.46 -11.53 -15.38
N VAL A 19 -37.31 -11.03 -14.93
CA VAL A 19 -36.03 -11.20 -15.61
C VAL A 19 -35.76 -12.68 -15.55
N ASN A 20 -35.99 -13.36 -16.67
CA ASN A 20 -35.92 -14.81 -16.80
C ASN A 20 -34.50 -15.27 -16.45
N ILE A 21 -34.30 -15.69 -15.20
CA ILE A 21 -32.99 -15.95 -14.62
C ILE A 21 -32.36 -17.11 -15.40
N PRO A 22 -31.22 -16.91 -16.09
CA PRO A 22 -30.65 -17.97 -16.92
C PRO A 22 -30.21 -19.18 -16.08
N ASP A 23 -30.23 -20.36 -16.69
CA ASP A 23 -29.71 -21.64 -16.13
C ASP A 23 -28.28 -21.55 -15.56
N ARG A 24 -27.54 -20.47 -15.85
CA ARG A 24 -26.24 -20.15 -15.28
C ARG A 24 -26.23 -20.06 -13.74
N LEU A 25 -27.30 -19.60 -13.09
CA LEU A 25 -27.36 -19.62 -11.62
C LEU A 25 -27.55 -21.04 -11.05
N ASN A 26 -28.08 -21.97 -11.85
CA ASN A 26 -28.43 -23.34 -11.46
C ASN A 26 -27.27 -24.36 -11.57
N SER A 27 -26.07 -23.90 -11.92
CA SER A 27 -24.86 -24.73 -11.91
C SER A 27 -24.27 -24.78 -10.49
N ASP A 28 -24.63 -25.80 -9.70
CA ASP A 28 -24.13 -26.02 -8.33
C ASP A 28 -22.59 -25.95 -8.21
N SER A 29 -21.86 -26.24 -9.29
CA SER A 29 -20.40 -26.42 -9.26
C SER A 29 -19.54 -25.18 -9.55
N ARG A 30 -20.10 -24.06 -10.06
CA ARG A 30 -19.31 -22.92 -10.56
C ARG A 30 -19.92 -21.56 -10.20
N TYR A 31 -19.08 -20.55 -10.08
CA TYR A 31 -19.45 -19.16 -9.86
C TYR A 31 -19.04 -18.33 -11.09
N VAL A 32 -19.98 -17.70 -11.77
CA VAL A 32 -19.71 -16.85 -12.94
C VAL A 32 -19.49 -15.42 -12.47
N VAL A 33 -18.34 -14.84 -12.79
CA VAL A 33 -18.00 -13.46 -12.39
C VAL A 33 -18.52 -12.46 -13.43
N LEU A 34 -18.11 -12.64 -14.68
CA LEU A 34 -18.60 -11.95 -15.87
C LEU A 34 -18.08 -12.73 -17.10
N GLY A 35 -18.86 -12.83 -18.17
CA GLY A 35 -18.47 -13.49 -19.40
C GLY A 35 -17.86 -14.89 -19.22
N ASN A 36 -16.63 -15.08 -19.69
CA ASN A 36 -15.87 -16.32 -19.59
C ASN A 36 -15.00 -16.40 -18.32
N LEU A 37 -15.03 -15.39 -17.43
CA LEU A 37 -14.35 -15.47 -16.14
C LEU A 37 -15.19 -16.30 -15.16
N ILE A 38 -14.98 -17.61 -15.18
CA ILE A 38 -15.67 -18.58 -14.34
C ILE A 38 -14.72 -19.10 -13.27
N LEU A 39 -15.17 -19.06 -12.02
CA LEU A 39 -14.45 -19.57 -10.86
C LEU A 39 -15.12 -20.86 -10.35
N PRO A 40 -14.40 -21.70 -9.57
CA PRO A 40 -15.08 -22.66 -8.69
C PRO A 40 -16.02 -21.91 -7.72
N ARG A 41 -16.98 -22.61 -7.10
CA ARG A 41 -17.83 -22.01 -6.05
C ARG A 41 -16.99 -21.33 -4.95
N PRO A 42 -17.49 -20.24 -4.33
CA PRO A 42 -16.77 -19.50 -3.30
C PRO A 42 -16.47 -20.38 -2.08
N PRO A 43 -15.28 -20.24 -1.45
CA PRO A 43 -15.00 -20.88 -0.18
C PRO A 43 -15.93 -20.33 0.92
N GLU A 44 -16.23 -21.14 1.94
CA GLU A 44 -17.17 -20.84 3.03
C GLU A 44 -17.08 -19.39 3.56
N ALA A 45 -15.85 -18.97 3.91
CA ALA A 45 -15.55 -17.62 4.45
C ALA A 45 -15.80 -16.45 3.48
N ARG A 46 -16.25 -16.72 2.26
CA ARG A 46 -16.64 -15.71 1.25
C ARG A 46 -18.01 -16.01 0.62
N ARG A 47 -18.67 -17.12 0.97
CA ARG A 47 -19.88 -17.60 0.30
C ARG A 47 -20.97 -16.53 0.31
N ALA A 48 -21.38 -16.04 1.49
CA ALA A 48 -22.43 -15.02 1.62
C ALA A 48 -22.13 -13.72 0.85
N LEU A 49 -20.87 -13.26 0.81
CA LEU A 49 -20.50 -12.06 0.05
C LEU A 49 -20.49 -12.31 -1.46
N ALA A 50 -20.08 -13.49 -1.90
CA ALA A 50 -20.12 -13.87 -3.31
C ALA A 50 -21.57 -14.04 -3.79
N GLU A 51 -22.40 -14.77 -3.04
CA GLU A 51 -23.82 -14.97 -3.34
C GLU A 51 -24.61 -13.66 -3.38
N LYS A 52 -24.32 -12.70 -2.48
CA LYS A 52 -24.86 -11.32 -2.52
C LYS A 52 -24.65 -10.66 -3.88
N TRP A 53 -23.51 -10.91 -4.53
CA TRP A 53 -23.14 -10.27 -5.79
C TRP A 53 -23.42 -11.12 -7.03
N GLU A 54 -23.67 -12.42 -6.88
CA GLU A 54 -23.86 -13.34 -8.02
C GLU A 54 -25.03 -12.94 -8.91
N LEU A 55 -26.16 -12.54 -8.31
CA LEU A 55 -27.33 -12.05 -9.04
C LEU A 55 -27.03 -10.73 -9.79
N GLU A 56 -26.38 -9.76 -9.14
CA GLU A 56 -26.08 -8.46 -9.76
C GLU A 56 -25.00 -8.56 -10.85
N LEU A 57 -24.04 -9.48 -10.69
CA LEU A 57 -23.07 -9.81 -11.73
C LEU A 57 -23.73 -10.53 -12.92
N CYS A 58 -24.69 -11.43 -12.66
CA CYS A 58 -25.48 -12.09 -13.71
C CYS A 58 -26.36 -11.09 -14.49
N LYS A 59 -26.99 -10.13 -13.80
CA LYS A 59 -27.69 -9.00 -14.43
C LYS A 59 -26.74 -8.16 -15.29
N LEU A 60 -25.57 -7.78 -14.77
CA LEU A 60 -24.57 -7.02 -15.53
C LEU A 60 -24.12 -7.80 -16.78
N ASP A 61 -23.87 -9.10 -16.68
CA ASP A 61 -23.43 -9.93 -17.80
C ASP A 61 -24.47 -10.01 -18.92
N THR A 62 -25.75 -10.15 -18.56
CA THR A 62 -26.87 -10.27 -19.50
C THR A 62 -27.40 -8.93 -20.05
N ARG A 63 -27.10 -7.80 -19.39
CA ARG A 63 -27.50 -6.44 -19.83
C ARG A 63 -27.07 -6.13 -21.27
N ASN A 64 -27.99 -5.66 -22.12
CA ASN A 64 -27.60 -5.00 -23.36
C ASN A 64 -27.17 -3.55 -23.05
N MET A 65 -26.02 -3.14 -23.57
CA MET A 65 -25.50 -1.78 -23.36
C MET A 65 -25.97 -0.80 -24.45
N GLU A 66 -26.57 -1.31 -25.54
CA GLU A 66 -27.31 -0.51 -26.53
C GLU A 66 -28.53 0.18 -25.91
N ASP A 67 -29.14 -0.43 -24.89
CA ASP A 67 -30.31 0.09 -24.17
C ASP A 67 -29.98 1.32 -23.29
N LEU A 68 -28.70 1.72 -23.20
CA LEU A 68 -28.29 2.92 -22.48
C LEU A 68 -28.75 4.18 -23.19
N TYR A 69 -29.71 4.89 -22.59
CA TYR A 69 -30.21 6.16 -23.11
C TYR A 69 -30.56 7.13 -21.96
N PRO A 70 -30.33 8.46 -22.11
CA PRO A 70 -29.61 9.11 -23.22
C PRO A 70 -28.09 8.87 -23.15
N LEU A 71 -27.41 8.95 -24.30
CA LEU A 71 -25.94 8.91 -24.39
C LEU A 71 -25.41 10.36 -24.49
N PRO A 72 -24.59 10.85 -23.53
CA PRO A 72 -23.95 12.17 -23.63
C PRO A 72 -23.05 12.36 -24.87
N ILE A 73 -22.46 11.25 -25.35
CA ILE A 73 -21.59 11.20 -26.52
C ILE A 73 -22.11 10.12 -27.47
N THR A 74 -22.59 10.54 -28.64
CA THR A 74 -22.93 9.64 -29.76
C THR A 74 -21.79 9.53 -30.77
N ASP A 75 -21.02 10.60 -30.97
CA ASP A 75 -19.76 10.60 -31.72
C ASP A 75 -18.61 11.14 -30.86
N LEU A 76 -17.60 10.30 -30.67
CA LEU A 76 -16.42 10.58 -29.85
C LEU A 76 -15.54 11.67 -30.46
N VAL A 77 -15.48 11.77 -31.80
CA VAL A 77 -14.66 12.78 -32.50
C VAL A 77 -15.27 14.17 -32.33
N SER A 78 -16.54 14.35 -32.68
CA SER A 78 -17.26 15.63 -32.51
C SER A 78 -17.33 16.05 -31.05
N SER A 79 -17.43 15.11 -30.11
CA SER A 79 -17.41 15.45 -28.69
C SER A 79 -16.01 15.87 -28.20
N PHE A 80 -14.95 15.26 -28.72
CA PHE A 80 -13.59 15.72 -28.43
C PHE A 80 -13.32 17.11 -29.01
N GLU A 81 -13.73 17.41 -30.24
CA GLU A 81 -13.52 18.75 -30.82
C GLU A 81 -14.31 19.84 -30.06
N ARG A 82 -15.50 19.54 -29.52
CA ARG A 82 -16.19 20.44 -28.57
C ARG A 82 -15.39 20.64 -27.29
N PHE A 83 -14.96 19.55 -26.64
CA PHE A 83 -14.12 19.62 -25.43
C PHE A 83 -12.82 20.42 -25.68
N ARG A 84 -12.21 20.23 -26.85
CA ARG A 84 -11.01 20.93 -27.31
C ARG A 84 -11.22 22.43 -27.52
N ALA A 85 -12.41 22.82 -27.98
CA ALA A 85 -12.80 24.22 -28.06
C ALA A 85 -13.15 24.81 -26.69
N GLU A 86 -13.78 24.05 -25.79
CA GLU A 86 -14.22 24.51 -24.45
C GLU A 86 -13.09 24.65 -23.43
N GLU A 87 -12.11 23.73 -23.42
CA GLU A 87 -11.09 23.66 -22.37
C GLU A 87 -10.14 24.88 -22.28
N PRO A 88 -9.69 25.52 -23.38
CA PRO A 88 -8.86 26.72 -23.31
C PRO A 88 -9.52 27.87 -22.55
N TYR A 89 -10.85 28.05 -22.66
CA TYR A 89 -11.59 29.06 -21.90
C TYR A 89 -11.60 28.78 -20.40
N ALA A 90 -11.47 27.51 -19.99
CA ALA A 90 -11.36 27.16 -18.57
C ALA A 90 -10.01 27.54 -17.95
N TRP A 91 -9.01 27.95 -18.73
CA TRP A 91 -7.77 28.51 -18.19
C TRP A 91 -7.87 30.00 -17.85
N GLY A 92 -8.84 30.72 -18.43
CA GLY A 92 -8.99 32.18 -18.32
C GLY A 92 -8.22 32.95 -19.40
N GLU A 93 -8.58 34.23 -19.59
CA GLU A 93 -8.14 35.06 -20.72
C GLU A 93 -6.61 35.22 -20.83
N ASP A 94 -5.90 35.28 -19.70
CA ASP A 94 -4.44 35.49 -19.65
C ASP A 94 -3.61 34.21 -19.81
N ALA A 95 -4.21 33.02 -19.72
CA ALA A 95 -3.49 31.76 -19.54
C ALA A 95 -3.22 30.96 -20.82
N GLY A 96 -3.87 31.33 -21.94
CA GLY A 96 -3.44 31.03 -23.31
C GLY A 96 -3.00 29.59 -23.63
N GLN A 97 -3.71 28.57 -23.12
CA GLN A 97 -3.32 27.17 -23.35
C GLN A 97 -3.78 26.64 -24.71
N ASP A 98 -2.82 26.31 -25.57
CA ASP A 98 -3.10 25.80 -26.91
C ASP A 98 -3.81 24.44 -26.86
N GLY A 99 -4.96 24.34 -27.55
CA GLY A 99 -5.75 23.13 -27.66
C GLY A 99 -5.08 22.02 -28.48
N LYS A 100 -3.98 22.28 -29.18
CA LYS A 100 -3.21 21.24 -29.90
C LYS A 100 -2.49 20.23 -28.99
N TYR A 101 -2.33 20.54 -27.69
CA TYR A 101 -1.76 19.60 -26.72
C TYR A 101 -2.83 18.75 -26.03
N LEU A 102 -4.10 18.92 -26.40
CA LEU A 102 -5.17 17.99 -26.03
C LEU A 102 -5.06 16.73 -26.89
N VAL A 103 -5.32 15.58 -26.27
CA VAL A 103 -5.16 14.26 -26.87
C VAL A 103 -6.52 13.58 -26.95
N LYS A 104 -6.89 13.16 -28.15
CA LYS A 104 -8.19 12.55 -28.44
C LYS A 104 -8.25 11.11 -27.90
N PRO A 105 -9.30 10.70 -27.16
CA PRO A 105 -9.60 9.29 -26.90
C PRO A 105 -9.60 8.44 -28.18
N SER A 106 -9.15 7.19 -28.08
CA SER A 106 -9.07 6.25 -29.20
C SER A 106 -10.00 5.04 -29.01
N GLY A 107 -10.30 4.34 -30.10
CA GLY A 107 -11.22 3.19 -30.12
C GLY A 107 -12.69 3.59 -30.17
N SER A 108 -13.57 2.64 -29.87
CA SER A 108 -15.03 2.79 -29.96
C SER A 108 -15.68 2.86 -28.59
N LEU A 109 -16.68 3.73 -28.40
CA LEU A 109 -17.53 3.72 -27.21
C LEU A 109 -18.26 2.38 -27.01
N GLN A 110 -18.49 1.65 -28.11
CA GLN A 110 -19.12 0.32 -28.13
C GLN A 110 -18.18 -0.81 -27.69
N SER A 111 -16.90 -0.50 -27.40
CA SER A 111 -15.94 -1.50 -26.96
C SER A 111 -16.39 -2.18 -25.65
N PRO A 112 -16.28 -3.52 -25.53
CA PRO A 112 -16.61 -4.20 -24.28
C PRO A 112 -15.55 -3.97 -23.19
N LEU A 113 -14.34 -3.51 -23.55
CA LEU A 113 -13.23 -3.22 -22.65
C LEU A 113 -12.76 -1.77 -22.81
N ALA A 114 -12.60 -1.06 -21.70
CA ALA A 114 -11.98 0.26 -21.67
C ALA A 114 -10.63 0.24 -20.90
N HIS A 115 -9.68 1.06 -21.34
CA HIS A 115 -8.43 1.34 -20.63
C HIS A 115 -8.37 2.84 -20.30
N ARG A 116 -8.27 3.18 -19.01
CA ARG A 116 -8.18 4.56 -18.51
C ARG A 116 -6.81 4.82 -17.89
N LEU A 117 -6.05 5.73 -18.49
CA LEU A 117 -4.76 6.18 -17.98
C LEU A 117 -4.90 7.50 -17.20
N ASN A 118 -3.78 8.03 -16.69
CA ASN A 118 -3.77 9.25 -15.89
C ASN A 118 -3.71 10.52 -16.77
N GLN A 119 -2.70 10.61 -17.63
CA GLN A 119 -2.40 11.78 -18.44
C GLN A 119 -1.46 11.39 -19.61
N PRO A 120 -1.65 11.93 -20.83
CA PRO A 120 -0.77 11.67 -21.96
C PRO A 120 0.63 12.24 -21.74
N SER A 121 1.65 11.52 -22.21
CA SER A 121 3.04 11.94 -22.15
C SER A 121 3.45 12.81 -23.35
N TRP A 122 4.46 13.66 -23.13
CA TRP A 122 5.24 14.34 -24.18
C TRP A 122 6.22 13.42 -24.91
N THR A 123 6.54 12.25 -24.36
CA THR A 123 7.43 11.27 -25.00
C THR A 123 6.68 10.48 -26.07
N THR A 124 6.55 11.09 -27.25
CA THR A 124 5.79 10.65 -28.43
C THR A 124 6.43 11.24 -29.70
N ALA A 125 6.21 10.62 -30.86
CA ALA A 125 6.56 11.20 -32.16
C ALA A 125 5.59 12.32 -32.60
N SER A 126 4.37 12.34 -32.06
CA SER A 126 3.31 13.29 -32.40
C SER A 126 2.85 14.07 -31.17
N PRO A 127 3.66 15.03 -30.65
CA PRO A 127 3.38 15.80 -29.44
C PRO A 127 2.16 16.74 -29.56
N GLU A 128 1.73 17.05 -30.78
CA GLU A 128 0.56 17.88 -31.08
C GLU A 128 -0.52 17.07 -31.80
N ASN A 129 -1.79 17.34 -31.53
CA ASN A 129 -2.97 16.76 -32.17
C ASN A 129 -2.99 15.22 -32.18
N GLY A 130 -2.42 14.61 -31.14
CA GLY A 130 -2.33 13.16 -31.00
C GLY A 130 -3.65 12.51 -30.54
N GLU A 131 -3.71 11.19 -30.65
CA GLU A 131 -4.72 10.37 -29.99
C GLU A 131 -4.09 9.48 -28.92
N THR A 132 -4.89 8.96 -27.98
CA THR A 132 -4.37 8.20 -26.84
C THR A 132 -3.73 6.89 -27.27
N ALA A 133 -4.19 6.23 -28.34
CA ALA A 133 -3.61 4.99 -28.90
C ALA A 133 -2.36 5.21 -29.78
N ASP A 134 -1.39 5.96 -29.26
CA ASP A 134 -0.10 6.23 -29.89
C ASP A 134 0.98 5.18 -29.55
N GLN A 135 1.33 4.33 -30.53
CA GLN A 135 2.40 3.32 -30.40
C GLN A 135 3.81 3.91 -30.24
N THR A 136 4.02 5.19 -30.54
CA THR A 136 5.34 5.83 -30.37
C THR A 136 5.60 6.24 -28.91
N ASN A 137 4.55 6.32 -28.09
CA ASN A 137 4.64 6.43 -26.64
C ASN A 137 4.83 5.03 -26.03
N GLY A 138 5.99 4.78 -25.41
CA GLY A 138 6.33 3.48 -24.85
C GLY A 138 5.40 2.95 -23.74
N CYS A 139 4.70 3.83 -23.01
CA CYS A 139 3.69 3.40 -22.03
C CYS A 139 2.40 2.93 -22.70
N ILE A 140 1.98 3.62 -23.76
CA ILE A 140 0.79 3.26 -24.53
C ILE A 140 1.05 2.01 -25.39
N ALA A 141 2.21 1.90 -26.03
CA ALA A 141 2.63 0.69 -26.75
C ALA A 141 2.58 -0.58 -25.88
N MET A 142 2.84 -0.45 -24.57
CA MET A 142 2.68 -1.54 -23.61
C MET A 142 1.21 -1.91 -23.34
N VAL A 143 0.30 -0.93 -23.32
CA VAL A 143 -1.15 -1.20 -23.20
C VAL A 143 -1.68 -1.81 -24.50
N MET A 144 -1.31 -1.25 -25.65
CA MET A 144 -1.80 -1.68 -26.96
C MET A 144 -1.35 -3.10 -27.39
N GLY A 145 -0.33 -3.68 -26.75
CA GLY A 145 0.14 -5.02 -27.11
C GLY A 145 -0.57 -6.18 -26.39
N ASN A 146 -1.53 -5.94 -25.48
CA ASN A 146 -2.28 -7.01 -24.82
C ASN A 146 -3.69 -6.57 -24.39
N ALA A 147 -4.70 -7.42 -24.59
CA ALA A 147 -6.12 -7.11 -24.38
C ALA A 147 -6.54 -5.79 -25.07
N TYR A 148 -6.12 -5.67 -26.33
CA TYR A 148 -6.32 -4.48 -27.15
C TYR A 148 -6.55 -4.86 -28.62
N THR A 149 -7.42 -4.09 -29.27
CA THR A 149 -7.72 -4.05 -30.71
C THR A 149 -7.84 -2.58 -31.11
N SER A 150 -7.87 -2.27 -32.41
CA SER A 150 -8.15 -0.90 -32.90
C SER A 150 -9.39 -0.25 -32.28
N ASP A 151 -10.39 -1.07 -31.96
CA ASP A 151 -11.69 -0.63 -31.50
C ASP A 151 -11.75 -0.55 -29.96
N THR A 152 -10.70 -1.01 -29.27
CA THR A 152 -10.63 -0.98 -27.80
C THR A 152 -10.55 0.46 -27.30
N LEU A 153 -11.48 0.85 -26.43
CA LEU A 153 -11.58 2.21 -25.92
C LEU A 153 -10.37 2.54 -25.03
N VAL A 154 -9.60 3.56 -25.36
CA VAL A 154 -8.48 4.06 -24.54
C VAL A 154 -8.58 5.56 -24.38
N TYR A 155 -8.55 6.03 -23.13
CA TYR A 155 -8.57 7.45 -22.78
C TYR A 155 -7.75 7.73 -21.53
N ASP A 156 -7.44 9.00 -21.31
CA ASP A 156 -6.82 9.48 -20.07
C ASP A 156 -7.87 10.09 -19.12
N HIS A 157 -7.51 10.24 -17.85
CA HIS A 157 -8.29 11.02 -16.89
C HIS A 157 -8.14 12.53 -17.18
N ILE A 158 -6.92 12.95 -17.53
CA ILE A 158 -6.58 14.31 -17.97
C ILE A 158 -6.17 14.24 -19.43
N HIS A 159 -6.97 14.82 -20.33
CA HIS A 159 -6.81 14.71 -21.78
C HIS A 159 -5.79 15.70 -22.36
N ARG A 160 -4.84 16.19 -21.57
CA ARG A 160 -3.85 17.23 -21.93
C ARG A 160 -2.42 16.77 -21.67
N ARG A 161 -1.53 16.95 -22.65
CA ARG A 161 -0.08 16.94 -22.44
C ARG A 161 0.36 18.24 -21.76
N ASP A 162 1.03 18.13 -20.62
CA ASP A 162 1.61 19.26 -19.89
C ASP A 162 3.02 18.89 -19.41
N THR A 163 3.97 19.81 -19.58
CA THR A 163 5.37 19.66 -19.16
C THR A 163 5.59 19.96 -17.68
N GLY A 164 4.65 20.67 -17.04
CA GLY A 164 4.71 21.07 -15.64
C GLY A 164 3.98 20.11 -14.69
N SER A 165 2.79 19.63 -15.08
CA SER A 165 1.95 18.75 -14.26
C SER A 165 2.59 17.39 -13.97
N ASN A 166 2.72 17.06 -12.68
CA ASN A 166 2.92 15.69 -12.20
C ASN A 166 1.58 14.95 -11.94
N GLY A 167 0.42 15.55 -12.25
CA GLY A 167 -0.87 14.88 -12.35
C GLY A 167 -2.08 15.68 -11.85
N ILE A 168 -3.23 14.98 -11.78
CA ILE A 168 -4.59 15.48 -11.47
C ILE A 168 -4.67 16.59 -10.39
N GLN A 169 -3.83 16.51 -9.34
CA GLN A 169 -3.84 17.42 -8.19
C GLN A 169 -3.33 18.84 -8.48
N GLU A 170 -2.59 19.04 -9.58
CA GLU A 170 -1.90 20.31 -9.90
C GLU A 170 -2.70 21.19 -10.88
N TYR A 171 -3.78 20.64 -11.48
CA TYR A 171 -4.63 21.38 -12.42
C TYR A 171 -5.54 22.39 -11.69
N PRO A 172 -5.76 23.59 -12.25
CA PRO A 172 -6.78 24.50 -11.74
C PRO A 172 -8.15 23.81 -11.70
N ALA A 173 -8.88 23.95 -10.60
CA ALA A 173 -10.10 23.19 -10.35
C ALA A 173 -11.17 23.33 -11.46
N GLN A 174 -11.21 24.47 -12.15
CA GLN A 174 -12.11 24.69 -13.29
C GLN A 174 -11.69 23.92 -14.56
N VAL A 175 -10.39 23.79 -14.84
CA VAL A 175 -9.86 22.98 -15.95
C VAL A 175 -10.04 21.49 -15.64
N LEU A 176 -9.72 21.08 -14.40
CA LEU A 176 -9.94 19.72 -13.94
C LEU A 176 -11.40 19.30 -14.09
N ARG A 177 -12.36 20.17 -13.72
CA ARG A 177 -13.80 19.92 -13.93
C ARG A 177 -14.17 19.69 -15.40
N GLN A 178 -13.53 20.34 -16.37
CA GLN A 178 -13.80 20.10 -17.79
C GLN A 178 -13.28 18.72 -18.23
N HIS A 179 -12.04 18.35 -17.84
CA HIS A 179 -11.52 17.01 -18.09
C HIS A 179 -12.36 15.91 -17.42
N GLU A 180 -12.77 16.10 -16.16
CA GLU A 180 -13.61 15.16 -15.42
C GLU A 180 -15.02 15.06 -16.01
N ARG A 181 -15.60 16.17 -16.46
CA ARG A 181 -16.86 16.17 -17.22
C ARG A 181 -16.72 15.35 -18.49
N PHE A 182 -15.74 15.65 -19.34
CA PHE A 182 -15.55 14.90 -20.59
C PHE A 182 -15.26 13.41 -20.33
N THR A 183 -14.47 13.08 -19.31
CA THR A 183 -14.21 11.68 -18.93
C THR A 183 -15.45 10.97 -18.39
N ARG A 184 -16.31 11.64 -17.63
CA ARG A 184 -17.61 11.09 -17.21
C ARG A 184 -18.55 10.94 -18.40
N ASP A 185 -18.59 11.91 -19.32
CA ASP A 185 -19.42 11.84 -20.53
C ASP A 185 -19.00 10.65 -21.42
N ILE A 186 -17.69 10.34 -21.54
CA ILE A 186 -17.17 9.10 -22.14
C ILE A 186 -17.66 7.87 -21.36
N ALA A 187 -17.51 7.87 -20.04
CA ALA A 187 -17.87 6.73 -19.20
C ALA A 187 -19.39 6.43 -19.25
N GLU A 188 -20.24 7.44 -19.18
CA GLU A 188 -21.70 7.36 -19.31
C GLU A 188 -22.14 6.86 -20.70
N SER A 189 -21.34 7.11 -21.74
CA SER A 189 -21.65 6.72 -23.12
C SER A 189 -21.02 5.38 -23.53
N SER A 190 -20.17 4.78 -22.70
CA SER A 190 -19.43 3.57 -23.05
C SER A 190 -20.16 2.28 -22.66
N TRP A 191 -20.17 1.33 -23.60
CA TRP A 191 -20.66 -0.04 -23.43
C TRP A 191 -19.68 -0.94 -22.66
N ALA A 192 -18.52 -0.43 -22.26
CA ALA A 192 -17.53 -1.19 -21.53
C ALA A 192 -18.07 -1.62 -20.15
N LYS A 193 -18.39 -2.91 -20.02
CA LYS A 193 -18.71 -3.56 -18.73
C LYS A 193 -17.44 -3.81 -17.91
N VAL A 194 -16.26 -3.70 -18.51
CA VAL A 194 -14.95 -3.85 -17.86
C VAL A 194 -14.09 -2.64 -18.19
N GLU A 195 -13.52 -2.00 -17.17
CA GLU A 195 -12.61 -0.86 -17.32
C GLU A 195 -11.32 -1.11 -16.52
N ILE A 196 -10.15 -0.98 -17.16
CA ILE A 196 -8.85 -1.10 -16.49
C ILE A 196 -8.32 0.31 -16.24
N ILE A 197 -8.19 0.70 -14.97
CA ILE A 197 -7.64 2.01 -14.58
C ILE A 197 -6.16 1.86 -14.21
N TYR A 198 -5.29 2.61 -14.87
CA TYR A 198 -3.83 2.52 -14.72
C TYR A 198 -3.27 3.62 -13.83
N GLY A 199 -2.65 3.21 -12.73
CA GLY A 199 -1.86 4.10 -11.87
C GLY A 199 -2.65 4.80 -10.75
N VAL A 200 -1.93 5.06 -9.67
CA VAL A 200 -2.47 5.50 -8.38
C VAL A 200 -3.33 6.75 -8.49
N LYS A 201 -2.83 7.82 -9.13
CA LYS A 201 -3.53 9.12 -9.14
C LYS A 201 -4.93 9.01 -9.77
N ALA A 202 -5.05 8.29 -10.88
CA ALA A 202 -6.34 8.01 -11.51
C ALA A 202 -7.24 7.09 -10.65
N GLN A 203 -6.67 6.09 -9.97
CA GLN A 203 -7.39 5.15 -9.10
C GLN A 203 -7.93 5.80 -7.83
N THR A 204 -7.09 6.57 -7.12
CA THR A 204 -7.49 7.31 -5.92
C THR A 204 -8.56 8.33 -6.28
N ARG A 205 -8.38 9.11 -7.36
CA ARG A 205 -9.40 10.07 -7.80
C ARG A 205 -10.70 9.39 -8.21
N PHE A 206 -10.63 8.24 -8.87
CA PHE A 206 -11.80 7.43 -9.21
C PHE A 206 -12.58 7.01 -7.95
N LEU A 207 -11.91 6.42 -6.95
CA LEU A 207 -12.55 6.01 -5.70
C LEU A 207 -13.10 7.18 -4.87
N GLN A 208 -12.48 8.35 -4.92
CA GLN A 208 -12.99 9.57 -4.28
C GLN A 208 -14.23 10.15 -4.96
N THR A 209 -14.57 9.70 -6.17
CA THR A 209 -15.63 10.29 -7.00
C THR A 209 -16.72 9.30 -7.41
N HIS A 210 -16.64 8.04 -6.99
CA HIS A 210 -17.59 6.98 -7.36
C HIS A 210 -17.96 6.11 -6.14
N GLU A 211 -19.25 5.84 -5.99
CA GLU A 211 -19.78 4.80 -5.12
C GLU A 211 -19.42 3.41 -5.68
N VAL A 212 -18.77 2.58 -4.88
CA VAL A 212 -18.27 1.27 -5.31
C VAL A 212 -18.38 0.22 -4.20
N ASP A 213 -18.52 -1.04 -4.61
CA ASP A 213 -18.27 -2.21 -3.76
C ASP A 213 -17.01 -2.94 -4.21
N VAL A 214 -16.38 -3.72 -3.31
CA VAL A 214 -15.17 -4.50 -3.64
C VAL A 214 -15.40 -5.99 -3.43
N VAL A 215 -15.25 -6.77 -4.51
CA VAL A 215 -15.23 -8.24 -4.47
C VAL A 215 -13.82 -8.71 -4.77
N ILE A 216 -13.32 -9.68 -4.00
CA ILE A 216 -11.94 -10.14 -4.17
C ILE A 216 -11.93 -11.64 -4.46
N LEU A 217 -11.36 -11.98 -5.61
CA LEU A 217 -11.48 -13.29 -6.21
C LEU A 217 -10.66 -14.39 -5.51
N TRP A 218 -10.92 -15.61 -5.92
CA TRP A 218 -10.34 -16.87 -5.44
C TRP A 218 -10.01 -17.79 -6.63
N GLY A 219 -9.57 -19.03 -6.38
CA GLY A 219 -9.10 -19.93 -7.44
C GLY A 219 -7.87 -19.39 -8.17
N GLU A 220 -7.87 -19.48 -9.51
CA GLU A 220 -6.76 -18.99 -10.35
C GLU A 220 -6.53 -17.47 -10.23
N TYR A 221 -7.58 -16.67 -9.97
CA TYR A 221 -7.53 -15.21 -9.93
C TYR A 221 -7.41 -14.65 -8.52
N LYS A 222 -6.92 -15.47 -7.59
CA LYS A 222 -7.02 -15.18 -6.17
C LYS A 222 -6.34 -13.87 -5.77
N GLY A 223 -7.03 -13.09 -4.93
CA GLY A 223 -6.57 -11.78 -4.47
C GLY A 223 -6.66 -10.66 -5.51
N LEU A 224 -7.12 -10.93 -6.74
CA LEU A 224 -7.55 -9.90 -7.67
C LEU A 224 -8.77 -9.18 -7.07
N LYS A 225 -8.67 -7.85 -6.91
CA LYS A 225 -9.77 -6.99 -6.47
C LYS A 225 -10.58 -6.55 -7.69
N LEU A 226 -11.89 -6.75 -7.63
CA LEU A 226 -12.88 -6.19 -8.54
C LEU A 226 -13.56 -5.03 -7.84
N VAL A 227 -13.59 -3.88 -8.51
CA VAL A 227 -14.30 -2.69 -8.02
C VAL A 227 -15.62 -2.63 -8.79
N LEU A 228 -16.71 -2.98 -8.13
CA LEU A 228 -18.05 -2.96 -8.72
C LEU A 228 -18.57 -1.53 -8.66
N VAL A 229 -18.67 -0.88 -9.81
CA VAL A 229 -19.06 0.54 -9.90
C VAL A 229 -20.58 0.64 -9.92
N HIS A 230 -21.15 1.37 -8.97
CA HIS A 230 -22.60 1.47 -8.84
C HIS A 230 -23.20 2.23 -10.02
N GLU A 231 -24.42 1.84 -10.39
CA GLU A 231 -25.23 2.49 -11.43
C GLU A 231 -25.56 3.95 -11.08
N THR A 232 -25.71 4.26 -9.78
CA THR A 232 -26.00 5.59 -9.21
C THR A 232 -24.99 6.68 -9.55
N ASN A 233 -23.79 6.30 -9.98
CA ASN A 233 -22.73 7.25 -10.39
C ASN A 233 -22.99 7.95 -11.74
N TYR A 234 -23.99 7.49 -12.51
CA TYR A 234 -24.17 7.86 -13.92
C TYR A 234 -25.49 8.62 -14.11
N ARG A 235 -25.47 9.74 -14.85
CA ARG A 235 -26.70 10.53 -15.10
C ARG A 235 -27.75 9.77 -15.92
N ASN A 236 -27.31 8.81 -16.73
CA ASN A 236 -28.13 7.86 -17.47
C ASN A 236 -28.18 6.49 -16.76
N GLN A 237 -28.45 6.52 -15.44
CA GLN A 237 -28.70 5.34 -14.61
C GLN A 237 -30.00 4.62 -15.02
N ASP A 238 -30.02 3.31 -14.81
CA ASP A 238 -31.17 2.43 -15.04
C ASP A 238 -31.44 1.64 -13.75
N GLU A 239 -32.54 1.96 -13.08
CA GLU A 239 -32.90 1.43 -11.75
C GLU A 239 -33.03 -0.10 -11.69
N ARG A 240 -33.11 -0.78 -12.84
CA ARG A 240 -33.11 -2.24 -12.95
C ARG A 240 -31.77 -2.88 -12.57
N TYR A 241 -30.68 -2.11 -12.57
CA TYR A 241 -29.31 -2.58 -12.35
C TYR A 241 -28.64 -1.86 -11.18
N LYS A 242 -28.00 -2.61 -10.27
CA LYS A 242 -27.19 -1.99 -9.21
C LYS A 242 -25.79 -1.59 -9.67
N ILE A 243 -25.20 -2.34 -10.61
CA ILE A 243 -23.80 -2.20 -11.04
C ILE A 243 -23.74 -1.84 -12.53
N ARG A 244 -23.00 -0.77 -12.87
CA ARG A 244 -22.76 -0.34 -14.26
C ARG A 244 -21.64 -1.13 -14.93
N ARG A 245 -20.54 -1.36 -14.20
CA ARG A 245 -19.32 -2.01 -14.70
C ARG A 245 -18.41 -2.53 -13.59
N ILE A 246 -17.46 -3.37 -13.98
CA ILE A 246 -16.35 -3.85 -13.15
C ILE A 246 -15.08 -3.07 -13.50
N VAL A 247 -14.46 -2.43 -12.50
CA VAL A 247 -13.16 -1.77 -12.62
C VAL A 247 -12.05 -2.67 -12.08
N LEU A 248 -10.95 -2.74 -12.83
CA LEU A 248 -9.72 -3.44 -12.48
C LEU A 248 -8.57 -2.43 -12.33
N MET A 249 -7.87 -2.48 -11.20
CA MET A 249 -6.83 -1.50 -10.86
C MET A 249 -5.43 -2.00 -11.24
N ALA A 250 -4.90 -1.47 -12.34
CA ALA A 250 -3.61 -1.81 -12.92
C ALA A 250 -2.45 -0.93 -12.41
N SER A 251 -1.24 -1.49 -12.40
CA SER A 251 -0.04 -0.68 -12.22
C SER A 251 0.17 0.21 -13.44
N HIS A 252 0.57 1.47 -13.24
CA HIS A 252 0.89 2.37 -14.35
C HIS A 252 1.95 1.75 -15.28
N PRO A 253 1.84 1.83 -16.62
CA PRO A 253 2.80 1.19 -17.52
C PRO A 253 4.25 1.64 -17.27
N GLN A 254 4.45 2.92 -16.95
CA GLN A 254 5.78 3.44 -16.56
C GLN A 254 6.37 2.70 -15.35
N HIS A 255 5.54 2.34 -14.36
CA HIS A 255 5.99 1.58 -13.19
C HIS A 255 6.43 0.16 -13.60
N ILE A 256 5.66 -0.49 -14.48
CA ILE A 256 5.92 -1.85 -14.99
C ILE A 256 7.26 -1.96 -15.73
N PHE A 257 7.76 -0.90 -16.39
CA PHE A 257 9.10 -0.88 -16.98
C PHE A 257 10.20 -1.20 -15.95
N TYR A 258 10.14 -0.60 -14.77
CA TYR A 258 11.16 -0.73 -13.73
C TYR A 258 11.08 -2.05 -12.94
N HIS A 259 9.95 -2.76 -13.01
CA HIS A 259 9.79 -4.04 -12.34
C HIS A 259 10.34 -5.22 -13.14
N SER A 260 10.83 -6.24 -12.44
CA SER A 260 11.36 -7.44 -13.10
C SER A 260 10.23 -8.36 -13.57
N CYS A 261 10.45 -9.08 -14.67
CA CYS A 261 9.61 -10.17 -15.21
C CYS A 261 8.98 -11.06 -14.13
N SER A 262 9.82 -11.49 -13.18
CA SER A 262 9.48 -12.40 -12.09
C SER A 262 9.15 -11.69 -10.79
N SER A 263 9.09 -10.36 -10.78
CA SER A 263 8.66 -9.59 -9.62
C SER A 263 7.33 -10.14 -9.16
N TYR A 264 6.95 -9.80 -7.92
CA TYR A 264 5.53 -9.87 -7.73
C TYR A 264 4.87 -8.86 -8.70
N ILE A 265 5.11 -7.54 -8.65
CA ILE A 265 4.46 -6.48 -9.49
C ILE A 265 3.94 -6.91 -10.89
N THR A 266 4.78 -7.44 -11.76
CA THR A 266 4.40 -7.89 -13.11
C THR A 266 3.30 -8.97 -13.17
N LYS A 267 3.21 -9.88 -12.19
CA LYS A 267 2.27 -11.02 -12.20
C LYS A 267 0.79 -10.65 -12.02
N GLN A 268 0.44 -9.69 -11.17
CA GLN A 268 -0.94 -9.22 -11.03
C GLN A 268 -1.33 -8.38 -12.24
N GLN A 269 -0.38 -7.69 -12.89
CA GLN A 269 -0.66 -7.04 -14.16
C GLN A 269 -1.09 -8.08 -15.20
N GLU A 270 -0.34 -9.19 -15.33
CA GLU A 270 -0.73 -10.33 -16.17
C GLU A 270 -2.13 -10.88 -15.78
N MET A 271 -2.40 -11.12 -14.49
CA MET A 271 -3.70 -11.63 -14.02
C MET A 271 -4.86 -10.65 -14.23
N ILE A 272 -4.63 -9.34 -14.05
CA ILE A 272 -5.61 -8.27 -14.30
C ILE A 272 -6.02 -8.30 -15.77
N ILE A 273 -5.03 -8.30 -16.68
CA ILE A 273 -5.29 -8.25 -18.12
C ILE A 273 -5.94 -9.55 -18.62
N ARG A 274 -5.54 -10.71 -18.08
CA ARG A 274 -6.20 -11.99 -18.38
C ARG A 274 -7.63 -12.06 -17.86
N ALA A 275 -7.87 -11.57 -16.64
CA ALA A 275 -9.22 -11.49 -16.07
C ALA A 275 -10.11 -10.57 -16.90
N ALA A 276 -9.62 -9.39 -17.28
CA ALA A 276 -10.33 -8.45 -18.13
C ALA A 276 -10.73 -9.08 -19.47
N ALA A 277 -9.77 -9.73 -20.16
CA ALA A 277 -10.03 -10.41 -21.43
C ALA A 277 -11.11 -11.51 -21.30
N LEU A 278 -11.06 -12.33 -20.24
CA LEU A 278 -12.08 -13.36 -19.97
C LEU A 278 -13.45 -12.75 -19.64
N MET A 279 -13.49 -11.68 -18.84
CA MET A 279 -14.72 -10.98 -18.49
C MET A 279 -15.43 -10.41 -19.73
N VAL A 280 -14.70 -9.99 -20.75
CA VAL A 280 -15.25 -9.55 -22.05
C VAL A 280 -15.38 -10.69 -23.06
N ASN A 281 -15.56 -11.93 -22.59
CA ASN A 281 -15.74 -13.13 -23.42
C ASN A 281 -14.60 -13.42 -24.42
N ASN A 282 -13.38 -12.95 -24.14
CA ASN A 282 -12.23 -12.94 -25.07
C ASN A 282 -12.47 -12.14 -26.37
N ALA A 283 -13.35 -11.13 -26.34
CA ALA A 283 -13.55 -10.20 -27.46
C ALA A 283 -12.30 -9.36 -27.80
N VAL A 284 -11.32 -9.31 -26.89
CA VAL A 284 -9.98 -8.75 -27.12
C VAL A 284 -8.91 -9.85 -27.03
N PRO A 285 -7.85 -9.80 -27.85
CA PRO A 285 -6.81 -10.82 -27.84
C PRO A 285 -5.96 -10.73 -26.57
N PHE A 286 -5.89 -11.84 -25.83
CA PHE A 286 -4.97 -11.98 -24.71
C PHE A 286 -3.66 -12.64 -25.15
N VAL A 287 -2.55 -11.93 -25.00
CA VAL A 287 -1.19 -12.44 -25.23
C VAL A 287 -0.66 -13.02 -23.92
N GLU A 288 -0.55 -14.35 -23.86
CA GLU A 288 -0.07 -15.04 -22.67
C GLU A 288 1.41 -14.72 -22.37
N ASN A 289 1.73 -14.53 -21.10
CA ASN A 289 3.04 -14.16 -20.59
C ASN A 289 3.54 -12.81 -21.13
N TYR A 290 2.66 -11.93 -21.62
CA TYR A 290 3.04 -10.65 -22.21
C TYR A 290 3.85 -9.78 -21.25
N PHE A 291 3.39 -9.64 -20.01
CA PHE A 291 4.09 -8.86 -19.01
C PHE A 291 5.23 -9.67 -18.40
N LEU A 292 5.02 -10.96 -18.18
CA LEU A 292 6.00 -11.87 -17.58
C LEU A 292 7.28 -12.02 -18.43
N GLU A 293 7.17 -12.00 -19.76
CA GLU A 293 8.30 -12.05 -20.69
C GLU A 293 8.68 -10.66 -21.23
N LYS A 294 7.96 -9.60 -20.81
CA LYS A 294 8.07 -8.23 -21.32
C LYS A 294 8.00 -8.15 -22.86
N LYS A 295 7.05 -8.87 -23.46
CA LYS A 295 6.87 -8.94 -24.91
C LYS A 295 6.72 -7.55 -25.54
N TRP A 296 6.17 -6.59 -24.80
CA TRP A 296 6.13 -5.17 -25.17
C TRP A 296 7.47 -4.57 -25.63
N HIS A 297 8.62 -5.10 -25.20
CA HIS A 297 9.93 -4.60 -25.65
C HIS A 297 10.18 -4.80 -27.16
N SER A 298 9.46 -5.71 -27.84
CA SER A 298 9.51 -5.83 -29.30
C SER A 298 8.65 -4.79 -30.02
N HIS A 299 7.72 -4.13 -29.32
CA HIS A 299 6.82 -3.12 -29.87
C HIS A 299 7.31 -1.68 -29.63
N ILE A 300 8.33 -1.48 -28.79
CA ILE A 300 8.92 -0.16 -28.53
C ILE A 300 10.06 0.09 -29.51
N LEU A 301 9.93 1.16 -30.29
CA LEU A 301 10.91 1.56 -31.30
C LEU A 301 12.30 1.85 -30.71
N SER A 302 13.32 1.39 -31.44
CA SER A 302 14.78 1.59 -31.37
C SER A 302 15.53 1.75 -30.02
N VAL A 303 16.79 1.28 -30.02
CA VAL A 303 17.76 1.40 -28.91
C VAL A 303 18.02 2.86 -28.50
N ALA A 304 17.89 3.83 -29.41
CA ALA A 304 18.09 5.24 -29.11
C ALA A 304 17.04 5.79 -28.13
N GLN A 305 15.76 5.49 -28.37
CA GLN A 305 14.67 5.88 -27.46
C GLN A 305 14.72 5.13 -26.12
N GLN A 306 15.29 3.91 -26.09
CA GLN A 306 15.60 3.23 -24.83
C GLN A 306 16.74 3.90 -24.03
N MET A 307 17.73 4.48 -24.72
CA MET A 307 18.76 5.31 -24.06
C MET A 307 18.18 6.63 -23.57
N GLU A 308 17.25 7.22 -24.30
CA GLU A 308 16.52 8.43 -23.93
C GLU A 308 15.63 8.20 -22.70
N LEU A 309 14.83 7.12 -22.66
CA LEU A 309 14.05 6.72 -21.48
C LEU A 309 14.94 6.42 -20.25
N ARG A 310 16.15 5.87 -20.46
CA ARG A 310 17.14 5.72 -19.37
C ARG A 310 17.70 7.05 -18.89
N ALA A 311 18.02 7.97 -19.81
CA ALA A 311 18.52 9.30 -19.47
C ALA A 311 17.44 10.11 -18.74
N PHE A 312 16.20 10.08 -19.22
CA PHE A 312 15.05 10.73 -18.59
C PHE A 312 14.77 10.16 -17.19
N GLY A 313 14.80 8.83 -17.03
CA GLY A 313 14.72 8.19 -15.71
C GLY A 313 15.86 8.58 -14.76
N GLN A 314 17.08 8.77 -15.27
CA GLN A 314 18.21 9.27 -14.48
C GLN A 314 18.13 10.77 -14.15
N ILE A 315 17.47 11.58 -14.99
CA ILE A 315 17.23 13.01 -14.74
C ILE A 315 16.11 13.18 -13.71
N LEU A 316 15.01 12.44 -13.82
CA LEU A 316 13.93 12.39 -12.82
C LEU A 316 14.46 11.90 -11.46
N ALA A 317 15.34 10.90 -11.44
CA ALA A 317 16.00 10.46 -10.20
C ALA A 317 16.98 11.50 -9.59
N LYS A 318 17.41 12.52 -10.36
CA LYS A 318 18.31 13.59 -9.89
C LYS A 318 17.56 14.85 -9.43
N LYS A 319 16.38 15.15 -9.96
CA LYS A 319 15.50 16.21 -9.44
C LYS A 319 14.60 15.65 -8.35
N LYS A 320 14.90 15.97 -7.09
CA LYS A 320 14.05 15.63 -5.93
C LYS A 320 12.68 16.31 -6.03
N GLN A 321 11.69 15.60 -6.58
CA GLN A 321 10.29 15.53 -6.14
C GLN A 321 9.56 14.51 -7.03
N ILE A 322 9.94 13.23 -6.89
CA ILE A 322 9.05 12.14 -7.32
C ILE A 322 8.17 11.86 -6.09
N PRO A 323 6.84 12.04 -6.14
CA PRO A 323 5.95 11.60 -5.07
C PRO A 323 6.07 10.09 -4.88
N ASP A 324 6.05 9.62 -3.63
CA ASP A 324 6.08 8.18 -3.35
C ASP A 324 4.93 7.47 -4.09
N ALA A 325 5.26 6.36 -4.75
CA ALA A 325 4.32 5.61 -5.58
C ALA A 325 3.42 4.70 -4.72
N THR A 326 2.45 5.33 -4.04
CA THR A 326 1.55 4.70 -3.07
C THR A 326 0.43 3.88 -3.75
N ILE A 327 0.67 2.59 -4.02
CA ILE A 327 -0.44 1.68 -4.38
C ILE A 327 -1.30 1.47 -3.12
N PHE A 328 -2.31 2.32 -2.94
CA PHE A 328 -3.13 2.44 -1.72
C PHE A 328 -2.30 2.68 -0.45
N ASP A 329 -1.82 3.92 -0.29
CA ASP A 329 -1.53 4.44 1.05
C ASP A 329 -2.32 5.73 1.26
N GLU A 330 -3.57 5.55 1.71
CA GLU A 330 -4.26 6.50 2.57
C GLU A 330 -5.45 5.78 3.24
N CYS A 331 -5.17 5.17 4.40
CA CYS A 331 -6.17 4.98 5.45
C CYS A 331 -5.89 5.97 6.57
N CYS A 332 -6.15 7.25 6.30
CA CYS A 332 -6.39 8.26 7.32
C CYS A 332 -7.65 9.03 6.93
N GLY A 333 -8.75 8.85 7.68
CA GLY A 333 -9.87 9.80 7.58
C GLY A 333 -11.31 9.28 7.63
N LEU A 334 -11.58 7.98 7.79
CA LEU A 334 -12.88 7.52 8.33
C LEU A 334 -12.68 6.39 9.34
N ALA A 335 -13.51 6.39 10.38
CA ALA A 335 -13.28 5.66 11.63
C ALA A 335 -13.86 4.24 11.64
N GLN A 336 -13.34 3.44 12.58
CA GLN A 336 -13.73 2.06 12.93
C GLN A 336 -13.28 1.02 11.87
N GLU A 337 -12.58 -0.07 12.21
CA GLU A 337 -12.44 -0.73 13.52
C GLU A 337 -11.01 -0.65 14.12
N ALA A 338 -10.92 -0.79 15.45
CA ALA A 338 -9.71 -0.53 16.23
C ALA A 338 -9.04 -1.80 16.75
N GLU A 339 -7.70 -1.79 16.85
CA GLU A 339 -6.96 -2.64 17.80
C GLU A 339 -5.66 -1.98 18.32
N ALA A 340 -5.72 -0.67 18.55
CA ALA A 340 -5.01 0.01 19.62
C ALA A 340 -6.08 0.80 20.38
N GLY A 341 -6.16 0.66 21.70
CA GLY A 341 -7.40 0.95 22.41
C GLY A 341 -7.80 2.43 22.46
N ALA A 342 -8.98 2.68 23.02
CA ALA A 342 -9.87 3.77 22.64
C ALA A 342 -9.27 5.18 22.78
N TRP A 343 -8.23 5.38 23.58
CA TRP A 343 -7.63 6.70 23.80
C TRP A 343 -6.37 6.97 22.96
N SER A 344 -5.89 5.98 22.20
CA SER A 344 -4.76 6.16 21.28
C SER A 344 -5.00 7.28 20.26
N ILE A 345 -6.26 7.55 19.91
CA ILE A 345 -6.70 8.67 19.04
C ILE A 345 -6.38 10.06 19.60
N TYR A 346 -6.21 10.20 20.92
CA TYR A 346 -5.90 11.49 21.58
C TYR A 346 -4.39 11.75 21.68
N LEU A 347 -3.57 10.74 21.37
CA LEU A 347 -2.12 10.78 21.49
C LEU A 347 -1.46 10.98 20.12
N PHE A 348 -0.39 11.77 20.08
CA PHE A 348 0.39 11.99 18.87
C PHE A 348 1.35 10.81 18.61
N ALA A 349 1.35 10.33 17.37
CA ALA A 349 2.32 9.36 16.87
C ALA A 349 3.78 9.90 16.87
N LYS A 350 3.97 11.21 17.06
CA LYS A 350 5.27 11.84 17.30
C LYS A 350 5.30 12.36 18.75
N PRO A 351 6.28 11.97 19.57
CA PRO A 351 6.40 12.47 20.93
C PRO A 351 6.82 13.94 20.96
N HIS A 352 6.45 14.63 22.04
CA HIS A 352 6.94 15.98 22.31
C HIS A 352 8.46 15.97 22.49
N SER A 353 9.16 16.91 21.86
CA SER A 353 10.60 17.09 22.07
C SER A 353 10.89 17.64 23.45
N ASN A 354 12.12 17.47 23.93
CA ASN A 354 12.53 18.07 25.21
C ASN A 354 12.42 19.60 25.21
N LEU A 355 12.48 20.27 24.05
CA LEU A 355 12.19 21.70 23.94
C LEU A 355 10.69 22.00 24.14
N VAL A 356 9.79 21.26 23.46
CA VAL A 356 8.34 21.43 23.58
C VAL A 356 7.85 21.10 25.00
N LEU A 357 8.37 20.03 25.61
CA LEU A 357 8.04 19.69 27.00
C LEU A 357 8.35 20.84 27.98
N ARG A 358 9.49 21.53 27.84
CA ARG A 358 9.83 22.69 28.68
C ARG A 358 8.78 23.81 28.60
N GLN A 359 8.14 23.97 27.44
CA GLN A 359 7.10 24.98 27.21
C GLN A 359 5.74 24.56 27.78
N LEU A 360 5.39 23.27 27.69
CA LEU A 360 4.09 22.74 28.11
C LEU A 360 4.00 22.38 29.61
N ILE A 361 5.10 21.98 30.24
CA ILE A 361 5.07 21.48 31.65
C ILE A 361 4.60 22.56 32.64
N GLU A 362 5.07 23.81 32.52
CA GLU A 362 4.70 24.85 33.49
C GLU A 362 3.21 25.28 33.37
N PRO A 363 2.65 25.53 32.16
CA PRO A 363 1.21 25.69 31.97
C PRO A 363 0.40 24.49 32.48
N ALA A 364 0.82 23.26 32.22
CA ALA A 364 0.14 22.05 32.70
C ALA A 364 0.15 21.94 34.24
N CYS A 365 1.28 22.25 34.89
CA CYS A 365 1.38 22.34 36.35
C CYS A 365 0.44 23.40 36.92
N ARG A 366 0.40 24.61 36.34
CA ARG A 366 -0.49 25.67 36.81
C ARG A 366 -1.96 25.28 36.66
N ALA A 367 -2.36 24.77 35.49
CA ALA A 367 -3.71 24.27 35.26
C ALA A 367 -4.13 23.14 36.23
N LEU A 368 -3.20 22.27 36.67
CA LEU A 368 -3.47 21.25 37.70
C LEU A 368 -3.61 21.83 39.12
N LEU A 369 -2.97 22.96 39.42
CA LEU A 369 -3.06 23.61 40.72
C LEU A 369 -4.29 24.54 40.81
N ASP A 370 -4.62 25.21 39.71
CA ASP A 370 -5.72 26.19 39.60
C ASP A 370 -7.12 25.55 39.53
N LEU A 371 -7.20 24.22 39.33
CA LEU A 371 -8.45 23.45 39.51
C LEU A 371 -9.00 23.68 40.93
N ASP A 372 -10.16 24.32 41.03
CA ASP A 372 -10.81 24.65 42.30
C ASP A 372 -10.98 23.42 43.19
N LYS A 373 -11.03 23.60 44.51
CA LYS A 373 -11.14 22.48 45.48
C LYS A 373 -12.43 21.67 45.33
N ASN A 374 -13.42 22.21 44.64
CA ASN A 374 -14.69 21.55 44.32
C ASN A 374 -14.69 20.90 42.91
N SER A 375 -13.69 21.21 42.07
CA SER A 375 -13.53 20.65 40.71
C SER A 375 -12.61 19.43 40.77
N SER A 376 -13.20 18.27 41.07
CA SER A 376 -12.45 17.04 41.25
C SER A 376 -12.05 16.37 39.94
N SER A 377 -10.85 15.77 39.91
CA SER A 377 -10.43 14.86 38.83
C SER A 377 -11.31 13.60 38.71
N ALA A 378 -12.22 13.35 39.66
CA ALA A 378 -13.27 12.33 39.55
C ALA A 378 -14.27 12.58 38.40
N GLY A 379 -14.35 13.79 37.86
CA GLY A 379 -15.17 14.13 36.69
C GLY A 379 -14.48 13.93 35.33
N TRP A 380 -13.27 13.36 35.29
CA TRP A 380 -12.57 13.05 34.05
C TRP A 380 -12.84 11.61 33.63
N GLU A 381 -13.60 11.44 32.55
CA GLU A 381 -13.91 10.13 31.95
C GLU A 381 -13.03 9.85 30.72
N VAL A 382 -12.57 10.89 30.02
CA VAL A 382 -11.67 10.81 28.85
C VAL A 382 -10.59 11.91 28.87
N PRO A 383 -9.50 11.80 28.09
CA PRO A 383 -8.40 12.78 28.09
C PRO A 383 -8.81 14.22 27.78
N THR A 384 -9.88 14.43 27.00
CA THR A 384 -10.40 15.76 26.65
C THR A 384 -11.08 16.49 27.81
N ASP A 385 -11.38 15.80 28.91
CA ASP A 385 -11.99 16.39 30.11
C ASP A 385 -10.95 17.10 31.00
N MET A 386 -9.66 16.85 30.74
CA MET A 386 -8.55 17.58 31.38
C MET A 386 -8.56 19.07 30.99
N PRO A 387 -8.02 19.95 31.85
CA PRO A 387 -7.65 21.30 31.43
C PRO A 387 -6.78 21.29 30.17
N LEU A 388 -7.07 22.18 29.20
CA LEU A 388 -6.44 22.17 27.88
C LEU A 388 -4.90 22.10 27.91
N ALA A 389 -4.24 22.88 28.77
CA ALA A 389 -2.78 22.86 28.89
C ALA A 389 -2.21 21.51 29.39
N LEU A 390 -2.97 20.79 30.22
CA LEU A 390 -2.63 19.44 30.65
C LEU A 390 -2.88 18.42 29.54
N PHE A 391 -3.98 18.57 28.80
CA PHE A 391 -4.29 17.74 27.64
C PHE A 391 -3.22 17.87 26.55
N GLU A 392 -2.85 19.08 26.15
CA GLU A 392 -1.79 19.36 25.17
C GLU A 392 -0.45 18.72 25.56
N TRP A 393 -0.07 18.79 26.85
CA TRP A 393 1.09 18.06 27.36
C TRP A 393 0.92 16.54 27.22
N PHE A 394 -0.25 16.00 27.57
CA PHE A 394 -0.57 14.58 27.55
C PHE A 394 -0.47 13.96 26.15
N GLN A 395 -0.91 14.67 25.10
CA GLN A 395 -0.94 14.13 23.72
C GLN A 395 0.41 13.57 23.27
N GLY A 396 1.52 14.25 23.58
CA GLY A 396 2.86 13.81 23.16
C GLY A 396 3.54 12.79 24.08
N GLN A 397 2.87 12.28 25.12
CA GLN A 397 3.52 11.40 26.13
C GLN A 397 3.59 9.91 25.74
N PHE A 398 2.95 9.47 24.64
CA PHE A 398 2.83 8.03 24.33
C PHE A 398 4.18 7.29 24.31
N HIS A 399 5.15 7.79 23.53
CA HIS A 399 6.50 7.20 23.46
C HIS A 399 7.45 7.66 24.60
N ILE A 400 6.96 8.53 25.50
CA ILE A 400 7.73 9.12 26.59
C ILE A 400 7.49 8.32 27.87
N LEU A 401 6.24 8.32 28.34
CA LEU A 401 5.81 7.77 29.61
C LEU A 401 5.09 6.43 29.46
N PHE A 402 4.21 6.30 28.46
CA PHE A 402 3.29 5.16 28.43
C PHE A 402 3.94 3.90 27.84
N GLN A 403 4.54 3.98 26.65
CA GLN A 403 5.21 2.87 25.93
C GLN A 403 4.34 1.61 25.70
N ARG A 404 3.09 1.61 26.16
CA ARG A 404 2.01 0.63 26.00
C ARG A 404 0.71 1.39 25.72
N PRO A 405 -0.31 0.77 25.08
CA PRO A 405 -1.65 1.34 25.00
C PRO A 405 -2.19 1.71 26.39
N ILE A 406 -2.95 2.80 26.45
CA ILE A 406 -3.65 3.26 27.64
C ILE A 406 -5.10 3.52 27.24
N ASP A 407 -6.03 2.94 27.97
CA ASP A 407 -7.47 2.95 27.62
C ASP A 407 -8.34 3.54 28.74
N SER A 408 -7.71 3.89 29.87
CA SER A 408 -8.35 4.46 31.04
C SER A 408 -7.37 5.28 31.89
N PHE A 409 -7.88 6.14 32.77
CA PHE A 409 -7.05 6.81 33.77
C PHE A 409 -6.43 5.85 34.79
N SER A 410 -7.02 4.66 35.01
CA SER A 410 -6.41 3.61 35.82
C SER A 410 -5.11 3.07 35.20
N ASP A 411 -5.04 2.98 33.87
CA ASP A 411 -3.82 2.55 33.17
C ASP A 411 -2.77 3.66 33.13
N VAL A 412 -3.20 4.92 33.00
CA VAL A 412 -2.35 6.10 33.20
C VAL A 412 -1.73 6.08 34.59
N ILE A 413 -2.54 5.98 35.66
CA ILE A 413 -2.06 5.90 37.05
C ILE A 413 -1.04 4.77 37.19
N ARG A 414 -1.35 3.56 36.71
CA ARG A 414 -0.44 2.40 36.80
C ARG A 414 0.90 2.66 36.11
N ALA A 415 0.90 3.22 34.90
CA ALA A 415 2.13 3.52 34.16
C ALA A 415 2.95 4.65 34.81
N LEU A 416 2.30 5.64 35.42
CA LEU A 416 2.99 6.72 36.11
C LEU A 416 3.51 6.28 37.49
N GLN A 417 2.84 5.34 38.17
CA GLN A 417 3.35 4.70 39.40
C GLN A 417 4.65 3.93 39.12
N ASP A 418 4.69 3.16 38.03
CA ASP A 418 5.87 2.42 37.57
C ASP A 418 7.10 3.36 37.37
N ILE A 419 6.87 4.61 36.93
CA ILE A 419 7.92 5.62 36.68
C ILE A 419 8.33 6.37 37.95
N LEU A 420 7.39 6.70 38.83
CA LEU A 420 7.72 7.42 40.07
C LEU A 420 8.41 6.51 41.10
N ALA A 421 8.14 5.21 41.08
CA ALA A 421 8.61 4.23 42.07
C ALA A 421 8.26 4.59 43.54
N VAL A 422 7.23 5.43 43.73
CA VAL A 422 6.70 5.87 45.02
C VAL A 422 5.22 5.51 45.08
N PRO A 423 4.75 4.80 46.12
CA PRO A 423 3.33 4.50 46.27
C PRO A 423 2.54 5.80 46.50
N ILE A 424 1.34 5.90 45.91
CA ILE A 424 0.42 7.01 46.19
C ILE A 424 0.04 6.94 47.68
N PRO A 425 0.12 8.04 48.45
CA PRO A 425 -0.29 8.05 49.84
C PRO A 425 -1.75 7.59 49.99
N SER A 426 -2.04 6.69 50.93
CA SER A 426 -3.41 6.20 51.18
C SER A 426 -4.36 7.29 51.70
N THR A 427 -3.81 8.44 52.09
CA THR A 427 -4.53 9.65 52.51
C THR A 427 -4.78 10.63 51.37
N GLU A 428 -4.33 10.36 50.14
CA GLU A 428 -4.46 11.27 49.01
C GLU A 428 -5.85 11.16 48.37
N PRO A 429 -6.69 12.22 48.43
CA PRO A 429 -8.06 12.16 47.92
C PRO A 429 -8.15 12.13 46.39
N GLU A 430 -7.13 12.63 45.67
CA GLU A 430 -7.11 12.64 44.20
C GLU A 430 -5.84 11.99 43.61
N PRO A 431 -5.78 10.63 43.60
CA PRO A 431 -4.62 9.88 43.10
C PRO A 431 -4.15 10.27 41.69
N LEU A 432 -5.08 10.58 40.77
CA LEU A 432 -4.77 10.97 39.39
C LEU A 432 -4.15 12.37 39.31
N ARG A 433 -4.77 13.36 39.97
CA ARG A 433 -4.27 14.74 40.02
C ARG A 433 -2.89 14.81 40.67
N TRP A 434 -2.71 14.10 41.79
CA TRP A 434 -1.43 13.99 42.49
C TRP A 434 -0.34 13.37 41.61
N ILE A 435 -0.62 12.24 40.95
CA ILE A 435 0.41 11.54 40.20
C ILE A 435 0.84 12.27 38.92
N LEU A 436 -0.10 12.93 38.24
CA LEU A 436 0.19 13.79 37.09
C LEU A 436 1.07 14.98 37.51
N HIS A 437 0.76 15.62 38.64
CA HIS A 437 1.59 16.70 39.19
C HIS A 437 3.01 16.21 39.54
N CYS A 438 3.15 15.07 40.23
CA CYS A 438 4.46 14.49 40.55
C CYS A 438 5.29 14.16 39.29
N ILE A 439 4.67 13.65 38.24
CA ILE A 439 5.34 13.37 36.94
C ILE A 439 5.79 14.65 36.25
N LEU A 440 4.96 15.68 36.21
CA LEU A 440 5.32 16.98 35.62
C LEU A 440 6.51 17.61 36.36
N ILE A 441 6.52 17.61 37.69
CA ILE A 441 7.64 18.08 38.50
C ILE A 441 8.91 17.25 38.25
N ARG A 442 8.79 15.92 38.12
CA ARG A 442 9.91 15.02 37.79
C ARG A 442 10.48 15.35 36.40
N GLN A 443 9.63 15.47 35.38
CA GLN A 443 10.06 15.89 34.03
C GLN A 443 10.73 17.26 34.07
N GLN A 444 10.18 18.24 34.79
CA GLN A 444 10.76 19.58 34.93
C GLN A 444 12.15 19.54 35.57
N SER A 445 12.33 18.74 36.63
CA SER A 445 13.60 18.57 37.34
C SER A 445 14.67 17.93 36.46
N VAL A 446 14.33 16.83 35.76
CA VAL A 446 15.25 16.18 34.82
C VAL A 446 15.63 17.13 33.68
N LEU A 447 14.66 17.83 33.07
CA LEU A 447 14.93 18.81 32.01
C LEU A 447 15.80 19.98 32.50
N LYS A 448 15.64 20.47 33.74
CA LYS A 448 16.54 21.49 34.32
C LYS A 448 17.99 21.01 34.38
N ASN A 449 18.22 19.72 34.63
CA ASN A 449 19.56 19.12 34.72
C ASN A 449 20.14 18.68 33.36
N VAL A 450 19.31 18.51 32.33
CA VAL A 450 19.78 18.37 30.94
C VAL A 450 20.37 19.71 30.50
N GLN A 451 21.71 19.79 30.53
CA GLN A 451 22.50 20.93 30.05
C GLN A 451 22.03 21.37 28.65
N SER A 452 22.25 22.64 28.30
CA SER A 452 21.82 23.29 27.05
C SER A 452 22.55 22.76 25.80
N LEU A 453 22.37 21.47 25.53
CA LEU A 453 22.77 20.80 24.31
C LEU A 453 21.92 21.33 23.16
N SER A 454 22.56 21.53 22.00
CA SER A 454 21.86 21.86 20.77
C SER A 454 20.91 20.74 20.34
N HIS A 455 19.91 21.11 19.54
CA HIS A 455 18.97 20.19 18.89
C HIS A 455 17.99 19.47 19.82
N GLN A 456 17.69 20.02 21.01
CA GLN A 456 16.65 19.49 21.93
C GLN A 456 15.22 19.53 21.36
N ASP A 457 15.01 20.23 20.25
CA ASP A 457 13.84 20.16 19.39
C ASP A 457 13.71 18.84 18.61
N LEU A 458 14.82 18.09 18.42
CA LEU A 458 14.86 16.87 17.60
C LEU A 458 14.77 15.56 18.40
N TRP A 459 14.81 15.61 19.73
CA TRP A 459 14.81 14.43 20.59
C TRP A 459 14.11 14.66 21.94
N HIS A 460 13.69 13.55 22.57
CA HIS A 460 13.07 13.51 23.89
C HIS A 460 13.82 12.57 24.84
N SER A 461 13.54 12.68 26.13
CA SER A 461 13.96 11.73 27.18
C SER A 461 12.77 10.85 27.62
N THR A 462 13.02 9.77 28.37
CA THR A 462 11.99 8.84 28.88
C THR A 462 11.68 8.99 30.37
N PHE A 463 12.52 9.72 31.13
CA PHE A 463 12.32 10.07 32.55
C PHE A 463 12.22 8.90 33.54
N ASP A 464 12.55 7.69 33.07
CA ASP A 464 12.46 6.38 33.74
C ASP A 464 13.79 5.94 34.40
N ASP A 465 14.74 6.86 34.58
CA ASP A 465 16.10 6.67 35.14
C ASP A 465 16.93 5.54 34.52
N ARG A 466 16.50 4.97 33.39
CA ARG A 466 17.20 3.86 32.74
C ARG A 466 18.54 4.32 32.18
N THR A 467 19.60 3.62 32.59
CA THR A 467 20.95 3.86 32.07
C THR A 467 21.25 2.92 30.89
N PHE A 468 21.87 3.46 29.84
CA PHE A 468 22.16 2.69 28.62
C PHE A 468 23.64 2.30 28.54
N ALA A 469 23.91 1.00 28.56
CA ALA A 469 25.26 0.47 28.32
C ALA A 469 25.68 0.72 26.86
N LEU A 470 26.84 1.33 26.67
CA LEU A 470 27.38 1.69 25.35
C LEU A 470 28.66 0.93 25.04
N ARG A 471 28.93 0.70 23.75
CA ARG A 471 30.18 0.15 23.24
C ARG A 471 30.73 0.96 22.06
N CYS A 472 32.03 0.92 21.86
CA CYS A 472 32.66 1.57 20.72
C CYS A 472 32.23 0.89 19.40
N ILE A 473 31.83 1.66 18.39
CA ILE A 473 31.43 1.11 17.09
C ILE A 473 32.58 0.35 16.39
N ARG A 474 33.84 0.72 16.67
CA ARG A 474 35.04 0.13 16.05
C ARG A 474 35.55 -1.10 16.81
N CYS A 475 36.12 -0.91 18.00
CA CYS A 475 36.75 -1.99 18.75
C CYS A 475 35.75 -2.89 19.52
N LYS A 476 34.46 -2.57 19.49
CA LYS A 476 33.34 -3.29 20.15
C LYS A 476 33.42 -3.43 21.67
N LYS A 477 34.50 -2.97 22.32
CA LYS A 477 34.62 -2.89 23.79
C LYS A 477 33.55 -1.98 24.37
N ILE A 478 33.00 -2.39 25.51
CA ILE A 478 32.06 -1.63 26.32
C ILE A 478 32.77 -0.38 26.86
N VAL A 479 32.04 0.73 26.96
CA VAL A 479 32.52 1.98 27.54
C VAL A 479 32.13 2.01 29.02
N ASN A 480 33.12 2.24 29.88
CA ASN A 480 32.97 2.12 31.34
C ASN A 480 31.86 3.03 31.92
N ASN A 481 31.57 4.16 31.26
CA ASN A 481 30.51 5.06 31.66
C ASN A 481 29.27 4.82 30.77
N PRO A 482 28.13 4.35 31.33
CA PRO A 482 26.87 4.24 30.58
C PRO A 482 26.30 5.63 30.26
N ASP A 483 25.25 5.67 29.45
CA ASP A 483 24.46 6.87 29.23
C ASP A 483 23.40 7.02 30.31
N LEU A 484 23.58 7.99 31.20
CA LEU A 484 22.69 8.27 32.33
C LEU A 484 21.47 9.12 31.95
N SER A 485 21.42 9.59 30.70
CA SER A 485 20.34 10.43 30.17
C SER A 485 20.08 10.03 28.73
N PRO A 486 19.49 8.85 28.47
CA PRO A 486 19.22 8.39 27.12
C PRO A 486 18.26 9.34 26.39
N ARG A 487 18.43 9.41 25.07
CA ARG A 487 17.75 10.36 24.19
C ARG A 487 17.18 9.62 22.99
N TRP A 488 16.00 10.00 22.56
CA TRP A 488 15.22 9.30 21.55
C TRP A 488 14.69 10.28 20.50
N SER A 489 14.73 9.92 19.23
CA SER A 489 14.34 10.83 18.14
C SER A 489 12.83 11.08 18.10
N ILE A 490 12.39 12.34 18.00
CA ILE A 490 10.95 12.65 17.80
C ILE A 490 10.46 12.29 16.40
N TYR A 491 11.36 12.25 15.41
CA TYR A 491 11.04 11.89 14.02
C TYR A 491 11.05 10.38 13.80
N ARG A 492 11.62 9.61 14.75
CA ARG A 492 11.70 8.15 14.72
C ARG A 492 11.55 7.62 16.16
N PRO A 493 10.31 7.54 16.68
CA PRO A 493 10.07 7.05 18.03
C PRO A 493 10.70 5.67 18.23
N GLY A 494 11.33 5.45 19.39
CA GLY A 494 12.09 4.22 19.66
C GLY A 494 13.46 4.11 18.97
N VAL A 495 13.96 5.16 18.32
CA VAL A 495 15.36 5.23 17.84
C VAL A 495 16.21 6.07 18.79
N TYR A 496 17.20 5.43 19.41
CA TYR A 496 18.13 6.03 20.36
C TYR A 496 19.16 6.96 19.66
N VAL A 497 19.40 8.14 20.22
CA VAL A 497 20.30 9.16 19.67
C VAL A 497 21.65 9.06 20.40
N THR A 498 22.60 8.37 19.77
CA THR A 498 23.88 8.00 20.41
C THR A 498 24.70 9.22 20.81
N PRO A 499 25.14 9.36 22.07
CA PRO A 499 26.05 10.44 22.45
C PRO A 499 27.39 10.26 21.74
N TRP A 500 28.03 11.39 21.46
CA TRP A 500 29.40 11.38 20.96
C TRP A 500 30.36 11.25 22.14
N ARG A 501 31.02 10.10 22.25
CA ARG A 501 31.99 9.79 23.32
C ARG A 501 33.28 9.22 22.73
N TYR A 502 34.42 9.60 23.30
CA TYR A 502 35.71 9.04 22.93
C TYR A 502 35.90 7.64 23.51
N CYS A 503 36.51 6.73 22.74
CA CYS A 503 36.87 5.40 23.24
C CYS A 503 38.24 5.46 23.91
N THR A 504 38.32 5.03 25.17
CA THR A 504 39.54 5.01 25.99
C THR A 504 40.36 3.72 25.86
N SER A 505 39.90 2.76 25.06
CA SER A 505 40.59 1.47 24.91
C SER A 505 41.96 1.61 24.24
N GLU A 506 42.97 0.94 24.81
CA GLU A 506 44.27 0.78 24.15
C GLU A 506 44.11 0.18 22.75
N GLY A 507 44.82 0.75 21.78
CA GLY A 507 44.66 0.49 20.34
C GLY A 507 43.57 1.32 19.63
N CYS A 508 42.62 1.94 20.35
CA CYS A 508 41.49 2.68 19.77
C CYS A 508 41.65 4.22 19.85
N LYS A 509 42.88 4.73 19.70
CA LYS A 509 43.25 6.16 19.88
C LYS A 509 42.72 7.15 18.81
N ARG A 510 41.70 6.78 18.03
CA ARG A 510 41.00 7.68 17.08
C ARG A 510 39.49 7.44 17.17
N GLY A 511 38.78 8.44 17.68
CA GLY A 511 37.35 8.35 18.00
C GLY A 511 36.42 8.12 16.82
N ASN A 512 35.18 7.76 17.15
CA ASN A 512 33.92 8.40 16.74
C ASN A 512 32.78 7.36 16.75
N ALA A 513 31.66 7.76 17.36
CA ALA A 513 30.45 6.98 17.64
C ALA A 513 30.60 5.80 18.65
N THR A 514 29.92 5.95 19.78
CA THR A 514 29.46 4.84 20.63
C THR A 514 28.08 4.38 20.17
N ILE A 515 27.76 3.11 20.34
CA ILE A 515 26.47 2.51 20.00
C ILE A 515 25.95 1.73 21.21
N PRO A 516 24.64 1.45 21.32
CA PRO A 516 24.10 0.53 22.33
C PRO A 516 24.85 -0.82 22.35
N VAL A 517 25.02 -1.37 23.55
CA VAL A 517 25.48 -2.76 23.74
C VAL A 517 24.38 -3.73 23.28
N ASP A 518 23.13 -3.43 23.65
CA ASP A 518 21.96 -4.14 23.14
C ASP A 518 21.77 -3.84 21.64
N ASN A 519 21.73 -4.91 20.84
CA ASN A 519 21.59 -4.82 19.39
C ASN A 519 20.12 -4.78 18.94
N SER A 520 19.16 -4.93 19.87
CA SER A 520 17.73 -4.71 19.61
C SER A 520 17.41 -3.20 19.49
N VAL A 521 18.18 -2.37 20.19
CA VAL A 521 17.98 -0.92 20.25
C VAL A 521 18.48 -0.28 18.95
N SER A 522 17.53 0.16 18.14
CA SER A 522 17.80 0.95 16.94
C SER A 522 18.40 2.30 17.32
N PHE A 523 19.39 2.78 16.58
CA PHE A 523 20.10 4.00 16.92
C PHE A 523 20.46 4.88 15.71
N THR A 524 20.63 6.18 15.96
CA THR A 524 21.17 7.16 15.02
C THR A 524 22.19 8.07 15.71
N SER A 525 22.99 8.81 14.93
CA SER A 525 23.97 9.76 15.48
C SER A 525 23.32 11.12 15.82
N THR A 526 24.02 11.96 16.58
CA THR A 526 23.55 13.29 17.01
C THR A 526 23.61 14.37 15.92
N SER A 527 24.12 14.11 14.71
CA SER A 527 24.12 15.15 13.67
C SER A 527 22.71 15.40 13.14
N ILE A 528 22.39 16.65 12.86
CA ILE A 528 21.10 17.09 12.29
C ILE A 528 20.77 16.22 11.07
N GLU A 529 21.73 16.03 10.18
CA GLU A 529 21.59 15.24 8.96
C GLU A 529 21.44 13.74 9.22
N ALA A 530 21.88 13.19 10.36
CA ALA A 530 21.62 11.79 10.69
C ALA A 530 20.24 11.58 11.33
N ILE A 531 19.71 12.61 12.00
CA ILE A 531 18.37 12.61 12.58
C ILE A 531 17.32 12.85 11.47
N PHE A 532 17.60 13.77 10.52
CA PHE A 532 16.74 14.10 9.38
C PHE A 532 16.99 13.25 8.12
N GLN A 533 18.23 13.12 7.65
CA GLN A 533 18.56 12.65 6.29
C GLN A 533 19.01 11.20 6.16
N SER A 534 19.26 10.43 7.22
CA SER A 534 19.63 9.01 7.06
C SER A 534 18.50 8.26 6.33
N PRO A 535 18.67 7.82 5.05
CA PRO A 535 17.77 6.83 4.52
C PRO A 535 17.89 5.62 5.45
N ILE A 536 16.75 5.02 5.76
CA ILE A 536 16.71 3.84 6.59
C ILE A 536 17.43 2.74 5.80
N PHE A 537 18.71 2.48 6.12
CA PHE A 537 19.12 1.09 6.26
C PHE A 537 18.28 0.59 7.43
N PRO A 538 17.33 -0.33 7.21
CA PRO A 538 16.53 -0.80 8.33
C PRO A 538 17.46 -1.40 9.37
N PRO A 539 17.18 -1.28 10.68
CA PRO A 539 17.42 -2.44 11.53
C PRO A 539 16.74 -3.59 10.79
N ARG A 540 17.56 -4.49 10.20
CA ARG A 540 17.16 -5.41 9.10
C ARG A 540 15.67 -5.71 9.22
N GLN A 541 14.82 -5.28 8.28
CA GLN A 541 13.41 -5.69 8.26
C GLN A 541 13.43 -7.18 8.54
N LEU A 542 13.02 -7.59 9.74
CA LEU A 542 13.55 -8.80 10.36
C LEU A 542 12.70 -9.96 9.88
N PHE A 543 12.85 -10.13 8.56
CA PHE A 543 12.01 -10.86 7.67
C PHE A 543 10.55 -10.43 7.92
N ALA A 544 10.09 -9.34 7.32
CA ALA A 544 8.66 -9.02 7.36
C ALA A 544 7.81 -10.14 6.70
N TYR A 545 8.46 -10.96 5.85
CA TYR A 545 7.95 -12.24 5.38
C TYR A 545 7.89 -13.37 6.44
N ASN A 546 8.49 -13.25 7.63
CA ASN A 546 8.40 -14.24 8.72
C ASN A 546 6.96 -14.41 9.20
N ALA A 547 6.12 -13.39 9.06
CA ALA A 547 4.69 -13.53 9.28
C ALA A 547 4.09 -14.64 8.40
N TYR A 548 4.69 -14.97 7.27
CA TYR A 548 4.29 -16.08 6.38
C TYR A 548 4.93 -17.42 6.73
N LEU A 549 5.58 -17.55 7.88
CA LEU A 549 6.15 -18.81 8.38
C LEU A 549 5.32 -19.36 9.55
N GLN A 550 5.22 -20.68 9.65
CA GLN A 550 4.67 -21.34 10.83
C GLN A 550 5.54 -21.07 12.06
N SER A 551 4.87 -20.80 13.18
CA SER A 551 5.53 -20.62 14.48
C SER A 551 6.15 -21.94 14.94
N ARG A 552 7.32 -21.89 15.61
CA ARG A 552 7.90 -23.08 16.26
C ARG A 552 7.03 -23.49 17.46
N GLY A 553 6.03 -24.33 17.20
CA GLY A 553 5.01 -24.77 18.16
C GLY A 553 3.70 -25.15 17.45
N GLU A 554 3.36 -24.45 16.37
CA GLU A 554 2.23 -24.77 15.47
C GLU A 554 2.65 -25.84 14.43
N VAL A 555 3.28 -26.92 14.91
CA VAL A 555 3.69 -28.01 14.03
C VAL A 555 2.43 -28.78 13.62
N ASP A 556 1.98 -28.53 12.39
CA ASP A 556 1.12 -29.47 11.70
C ASP A 556 1.85 -30.83 11.66
N ASN A 557 1.32 -31.84 12.37
CA ASN A 557 2.01 -33.10 12.70
C ASN A 557 2.43 -33.91 11.46
N HIS A 558 2.00 -33.48 10.27
CA HIS A 558 2.34 -34.08 8.98
C HIS A 558 3.60 -33.47 8.31
N LEU A 559 4.19 -32.40 8.87
CA LEU A 559 5.37 -31.73 8.30
C LEU A 559 6.69 -32.29 8.86
N ALA A 560 7.56 -32.72 7.94
CA ALA A 560 8.76 -33.48 8.27
C ALA A 560 9.81 -32.65 9.04
N THR A 561 10.24 -33.13 10.21
CA THR A 561 11.41 -32.61 10.93
C THR A 561 12.25 -33.79 11.41
N PRO A 562 13.56 -33.88 11.11
CA PRO A 562 14.37 -32.95 10.30
C PRO A 562 14.18 -33.09 8.79
N VAL A 563 14.56 -32.05 8.02
CA VAL A 563 14.53 -32.07 6.55
C VAL A 563 15.94 -32.26 5.99
N ILE A 564 16.17 -33.38 5.29
CA ILE A 564 17.45 -33.65 4.63
C ILE A 564 17.46 -32.99 3.25
N CYS A 565 18.48 -32.17 3.00
CA CYS A 565 18.63 -31.34 1.82
C CYS A 565 19.92 -31.62 1.02
N TRP A 566 19.88 -31.32 -0.28
CA TRP A 566 21.01 -31.32 -1.20
C TRP A 566 21.17 -29.97 -1.91
N CYS A 567 22.39 -29.68 -2.39
CA CYS A 567 22.59 -28.55 -3.30
C CYS A 567 21.77 -28.78 -4.56
N PHE A 568 20.84 -27.87 -4.84
CA PHE A 568 19.96 -27.89 -6.02
C PHE A 568 20.65 -28.20 -7.35
N ARG A 569 21.88 -27.70 -7.54
CA ARG A 569 22.70 -27.92 -8.75
C ARG A 569 23.54 -29.19 -8.71
N CYS A 570 24.15 -29.49 -7.56
CA CYS A 570 25.12 -30.58 -7.42
C CYS A 570 24.46 -31.92 -6.97
N ARG A 571 23.22 -31.90 -6.46
CA ARG A 571 22.37 -33.05 -6.05
C ARG A 571 23.13 -34.08 -5.20
N GLU A 572 23.13 -35.37 -5.56
CA GLU A 572 23.86 -36.44 -4.86
C GLU A 572 25.36 -36.16 -4.73
N LEU A 573 25.89 -35.39 -5.68
CA LEU A 573 27.29 -34.95 -5.77
C LEU A 573 27.54 -33.62 -5.03
N THR A 574 26.62 -33.22 -4.14
CA THR A 574 26.85 -32.12 -3.19
C THR A 574 28.09 -32.43 -2.36
N ARG A 575 28.90 -31.39 -2.10
CA ARG A 575 29.99 -31.45 -1.12
C ARG A 575 29.93 -30.19 -0.27
N LEU A 576 29.60 -30.34 1.01
CA LEU A 576 29.47 -29.26 1.98
C LEU A 576 30.77 -29.13 2.77
N LYS A 577 30.71 -28.39 3.88
CA LYS A 577 31.77 -28.36 4.88
C LYS A 577 32.02 -29.80 5.37
N ASP A 578 33.26 -30.08 5.75
CA ASP A 578 33.65 -31.38 6.34
C ASP A 578 33.40 -32.59 5.39
N ASN A 579 33.35 -32.32 4.08
CA ASN A 579 33.09 -33.24 2.97
C ASN A 579 31.73 -33.98 2.97
N GLU A 580 30.79 -33.59 3.83
CA GLU A 580 29.44 -34.17 3.84
C GLU A 580 28.72 -33.97 2.50
N ASN A 581 27.96 -34.98 2.07
CA ASN A 581 27.14 -34.87 0.86
C ASN A 581 25.72 -34.38 1.13
N LYS A 582 25.26 -34.27 2.39
CA LYS A 582 23.88 -33.92 2.78
C LYS A 582 23.90 -32.78 3.80
N TYR A 583 22.91 -31.89 3.74
CA TYR A 583 22.62 -30.95 4.83
C TYR A 583 21.40 -31.46 5.59
N ILE A 584 21.50 -31.62 6.91
CA ILE A 584 20.35 -31.98 7.75
C ILE A 584 19.83 -30.70 8.40
N ASP A 585 18.69 -30.21 7.94
CA ASP A 585 18.00 -29.10 8.59
C ASP A 585 17.21 -29.63 9.79
N LEU A 586 17.79 -29.43 10.98
CA LEU A 586 17.19 -29.81 12.26
C LEU A 586 16.06 -28.86 12.70
N ALA A 587 15.90 -27.71 12.05
CA ALA A 587 14.91 -26.72 12.44
C ALA A 587 14.25 -26.04 11.22
N PRO A 588 13.58 -26.86 10.38
CA PRO A 588 13.02 -26.43 9.10
C PRO A 588 12.00 -25.30 9.28
N ARG A 589 11.99 -24.38 8.31
CA ARG A 589 11.03 -23.29 8.23
C ARG A 589 9.96 -23.64 7.20
N TRP A 590 8.69 -23.52 7.57
CA TRP A 590 7.54 -23.87 6.73
C TRP A 590 6.65 -22.66 6.52
N THR A 591 6.01 -22.52 5.35
CA THR A 591 5.06 -21.43 5.10
C THR A 591 3.71 -21.67 5.78
N LEU A 592 3.15 -20.60 6.37
CA LEU A 592 1.86 -20.65 7.05
C LEU A 592 0.73 -20.93 6.05
N GLY A 593 -0.09 -21.95 6.32
CA GLY A 593 -1.24 -22.35 5.50
C GLY A 593 -0.93 -23.13 4.21
N SER A 594 0.24 -22.96 3.59
CA SER A 594 0.66 -23.70 2.37
C SER A 594 1.67 -24.84 2.61
N GLY A 595 2.30 -24.93 3.79
CA GLY A 595 3.17 -26.07 4.15
C GLY A 595 4.40 -26.24 3.26
N LEU A 596 4.92 -25.17 2.65
CA LEU A 596 6.12 -25.21 1.80
C LEU A 596 7.38 -25.04 2.64
N TYR A 597 8.38 -25.90 2.44
CA TYR A 597 9.68 -25.76 3.10
C TYR A 597 10.45 -24.56 2.54
N VAL A 598 10.92 -23.64 3.39
CA VAL A 598 11.66 -22.45 2.97
C VAL A 598 13.14 -22.75 2.85
N GLU A 599 13.61 -22.80 1.60
CA GLU A 599 14.93 -23.28 1.22
C GLU A 599 16.09 -22.53 1.90
N HIS A 600 17.10 -23.28 2.33
CA HIS A 600 18.32 -22.72 2.89
C HIS A 600 19.33 -22.27 1.81
N ARG A 601 20.09 -21.22 2.10
CA ARG A 601 21.30 -20.86 1.35
C ARG A 601 22.54 -21.43 2.04
N GLY A 602 23.37 -22.13 1.29
CA GLY A 602 24.62 -22.71 1.79
C GLY A 602 25.75 -22.63 0.78
N THR A 603 26.94 -23.07 1.20
CA THR A 603 28.12 -23.19 0.34
C THR A 603 28.29 -24.65 -0.07
N CYS A 604 28.35 -24.93 -1.38
CA CYS A 604 28.72 -26.25 -1.89
C CYS A 604 30.08 -26.14 -2.59
N HIS A 605 31.08 -26.84 -2.07
CA HIS A 605 32.48 -26.79 -2.50
C HIS A 605 32.64 -27.23 -3.96
N ARG A 606 31.99 -28.33 -4.36
CA ARG A 606 31.98 -28.79 -5.77
C ARG A 606 31.43 -27.73 -6.71
N CYS A 607 30.32 -27.09 -6.33
CA CYS A 607 29.68 -26.04 -7.12
C CYS A 607 30.51 -24.71 -7.11
N ARG A 608 31.36 -24.48 -6.09
CA ARG A 608 32.34 -23.39 -6.03
C ARG A 608 33.57 -23.65 -6.91
N GLU A 609 34.07 -24.87 -6.95
CA GLU A 609 35.22 -25.27 -7.78
C GLU A 609 34.85 -25.29 -9.27
N LEU A 610 33.76 -25.96 -9.63
CA LEU A 610 33.36 -26.11 -11.04
C LEU A 610 32.82 -24.82 -11.69
N ARG A 611 32.37 -23.84 -10.90
CA ARG A 611 31.62 -22.67 -11.41
C ARG A 611 31.91 -21.34 -10.70
N GLY A 612 32.91 -21.27 -9.81
CA GLY A 612 33.26 -20.06 -9.05
C GLY A 612 32.23 -19.57 -8.01
N SER A 613 30.99 -20.06 -8.03
CA SER A 613 29.91 -19.56 -7.16
C SER A 613 30.08 -19.97 -5.70
N ARG A 614 30.10 -18.98 -4.80
CA ARG A 614 30.22 -19.20 -3.36
C ARG A 614 28.91 -19.59 -2.66
N ALA A 615 27.75 -19.39 -3.31
CA ALA A 615 26.44 -19.67 -2.71
C ALA A 615 25.55 -20.52 -3.62
N THR A 616 24.78 -21.42 -3.02
CA THR A 616 23.79 -22.26 -3.70
C THR A 616 22.53 -22.43 -2.85
N ARG A 617 21.45 -22.92 -3.48
CA ARG A 617 20.21 -23.33 -2.78
C ARG A 617 20.39 -24.76 -2.27
N LEU A 618 19.97 -25.00 -1.03
CA LEU A 618 19.79 -26.33 -0.45
C LEU A 618 18.29 -26.65 -0.48
N ILE A 619 17.90 -27.65 -1.26
CA ILE A 619 16.50 -28.09 -1.43
C ILE A 619 16.30 -29.47 -0.79
N PRO A 620 15.08 -29.82 -0.35
CA PRO A 620 14.77 -31.16 0.16
C PRO A 620 15.11 -32.28 -0.84
N ILE A 621 15.52 -33.44 -0.32
CA ILE A 621 15.81 -34.63 -1.13
C ILE A 621 14.54 -35.41 -1.48
N LYS A 622 13.59 -35.50 -0.53
CA LYS A 622 12.27 -36.09 -0.75
C LYS A 622 11.39 -35.14 -1.58
N ASN A 623 10.25 -35.62 -2.10
CA ASN A 623 9.25 -34.82 -2.85
C ASN A 623 8.51 -33.75 -2.01
N THR A 624 9.16 -33.23 -0.96
CA THR A 624 8.69 -32.11 -0.14
C THR A 624 8.68 -30.83 -0.98
N PRO A 625 7.52 -30.19 -1.19
CA PRO A 625 7.45 -28.94 -1.91
C PRO A 625 8.15 -27.83 -1.12
N SER A 626 8.90 -26.98 -1.81
CA SER A 626 9.76 -25.96 -1.19
C SER A 626 9.71 -24.63 -1.92
N LEU A 627 10.04 -23.54 -1.23
CA LEU A 627 9.96 -22.18 -1.72
C LEU A 627 11.26 -21.41 -1.42
N GLN A 628 11.76 -20.66 -2.39
CA GLN A 628 12.88 -19.74 -2.15
C GLN A 628 12.47 -18.59 -1.23
N GLU A 629 13.30 -18.32 -0.21
CA GLU A 629 13.14 -17.17 0.70
C GLU A 629 12.94 -15.83 -0.03
N LYS A 630 13.59 -15.64 -1.19
CA LYS A 630 13.42 -14.42 -2.00
C LYS A 630 12.04 -14.27 -2.64
N ASN A 631 11.33 -15.37 -2.88
CA ASN A 631 9.97 -15.33 -3.42
C ASN A 631 8.97 -14.95 -2.32
N LEU A 632 9.25 -15.33 -1.07
CA LEU A 632 8.46 -14.98 0.11
C LEU A 632 8.67 -13.49 0.51
N LYS A 633 9.87 -12.94 0.26
CA LYS A 633 10.13 -11.48 0.28
C LYS A 633 9.32 -10.74 -0.78
N ALA A 634 9.41 -11.14 -2.04
CA ALA A 634 8.65 -10.52 -3.13
C ALA A 634 7.12 -10.65 -2.94
N PHE A 635 6.65 -11.71 -2.26
CA PHE A 635 5.26 -11.83 -1.83
C PHE A 635 4.89 -10.72 -0.84
N HIS A 636 5.68 -10.52 0.22
CA HIS A 636 5.49 -9.44 1.19
C HIS A 636 5.47 -8.07 0.50
N GLU A 637 6.46 -7.78 -0.34
CA GLU A 637 6.71 -6.47 -0.95
C GLU A 637 5.56 -5.91 -1.81
N ARG A 638 4.61 -6.74 -2.27
CA ARG A 638 3.45 -6.26 -3.04
C ARG A 638 2.08 -6.76 -2.54
N TYR A 639 2.04 -7.58 -1.49
CA TYR A 639 0.80 -7.91 -0.77
C TYR A 639 0.76 -7.39 0.68
N GLY A 640 1.84 -6.79 1.19
CA GLY A 640 1.98 -6.37 2.59
C GLY A 640 0.87 -5.42 3.07
N GLU A 641 0.38 -4.57 2.16
CA GLU A 641 -0.70 -3.61 2.42
C GLU A 641 -2.11 -4.19 2.23
N LEU A 642 -2.24 -5.44 1.75
CA LEU A 642 -3.53 -6.15 1.77
C LEU A 642 -3.79 -6.69 3.18
N SER A 643 -5.06 -6.74 3.59
CA SER A 643 -5.39 -7.27 4.92
C SER A 643 -4.90 -8.71 5.12
N ARG A 644 -4.61 -9.05 6.36
CA ARG A 644 -3.92 -10.29 6.74
C ARG A 644 -4.61 -11.56 6.26
N SER A 645 -5.95 -11.58 6.29
CA SER A 645 -6.77 -12.69 5.77
C SER A 645 -6.63 -12.86 4.26
N PHE A 646 -6.50 -11.76 3.50
CA PHE A 646 -6.19 -11.80 2.07
C PHE A 646 -4.78 -12.28 1.80
N GLN A 647 -3.77 -11.81 2.55
CA GLN A 647 -2.40 -12.31 2.43
C GLN A 647 -2.31 -13.82 2.69
N LEU A 648 -2.93 -14.32 3.76
CA LEU A 648 -2.90 -15.75 4.09
C LEU A 648 -3.71 -16.58 3.11
N LEU A 649 -4.80 -16.06 2.55
CA LEU A 649 -5.41 -16.70 1.39
C LEU A 649 -4.37 -16.79 0.27
N LEU A 650 -3.85 -15.65 -0.21
CA LEU A 650 -2.93 -15.54 -1.34
C LEU A 650 -1.68 -16.42 -1.24
N LEU A 651 -1.13 -16.57 -0.04
CA LEU A 651 0.00 -17.44 0.26
C LEU A 651 -0.33 -18.94 0.11
N LYS A 652 -1.60 -19.32 0.34
CA LYS A 652 -2.06 -20.71 0.26
C LYS A 652 -1.98 -21.30 -1.16
N GLU A 653 -2.15 -20.49 -2.21
CA GLU A 653 -2.00 -20.94 -3.62
C GLU A 653 -0.59 -20.69 -4.19
N TYR A 654 0.37 -20.27 -3.37
CA TYR A 654 1.68 -19.87 -3.88
C TYR A 654 2.48 -21.09 -4.33
N LEU A 655 2.83 -21.17 -5.61
CA LEU A 655 3.42 -22.38 -6.18
C LEU A 655 4.84 -22.70 -5.64
N PRO A 656 5.20 -24.00 -5.49
CA PRO A 656 6.55 -24.41 -5.13
C PRO A 656 7.61 -23.96 -6.15
N SER A 657 8.83 -23.76 -5.67
CA SER A 657 10.01 -23.55 -6.50
C SER A 657 10.46 -24.85 -7.17
N SER A 658 10.89 -24.77 -8.43
CA SER A 658 11.36 -25.95 -9.17
C SER A 658 12.53 -26.65 -8.47
N SER A 659 12.46 -27.99 -8.42
CA SER A 659 13.49 -28.91 -7.92
C SER A 659 14.51 -29.34 -8.99
N ALA A 660 14.28 -28.99 -10.26
CA ALA A 660 15.19 -29.24 -11.37
C ALA A 660 15.99 -27.97 -11.75
N PRO A 661 17.33 -28.04 -11.90
CA PRO A 661 18.05 -26.96 -12.55
C PRO A 661 17.56 -26.83 -14.00
N ARG A 662 17.23 -25.59 -14.41
CA ARG A 662 17.14 -25.27 -15.83
C ARG A 662 18.56 -25.37 -16.41
N ASN A 663 18.73 -26.16 -17.47
CA ASN A 663 20.00 -26.30 -18.19
C ASN A 663 20.36 -24.97 -18.87
#